data_AF-A0A7Y2AIT5-F1
#
_entry.id   AF-A0A7Y2AIT5-F1
#
_cell.length_a   1.000
_cell.length_b   1.000
_cell.length_c   1.000
_cell.angle_alpha   90.00
_cell.angle_beta   90.00
_cell.angle_gamma   90.00
#
_symmetry.space_group_name_H-M   'P 1'
#
loop_
_entity.id
_entity.type
_entity.pdbx_description
1 polymer ?
#
loop_
_entity_poly.entity_id
_entity_poly.type
_entity_poly.pdbx_seq_one_letter_code
_entity_poly.pdbx_strand_id
1 'polypeptide(L)'
;MSIRDRVAGCSATATTQAEFLQQLAAEMIQSFAVAIIAVDSSHWASPMMLVKNESMAQSIDRGSIRELLSTAAVVPIACDVPLVTAAQSGDERTRALRVELVDAPSRAAILLIYSSDVQPTPTDQLHALKKLNEYTQCVRELITTLPADDLGRELTVQEAPREPNGLALQTRTSLSQFHRDLDVNATSYRIANESRRLLGCDRTTILVPRGNRYVVRAISGVAVIDSRSNSVKAVEELANRAAVMSRPLEFPSDEPLPHQIQAPLDVYLDETGVTSAIMLPLHAPERAEDDDGLEADIGSPFDGDGEIIAMMFLEYFSGPAPQGIGPATALVATEAMYSLRNSIEHENVFGLRLWSSVGRVVHSGKFPLVVGAALFSVAMFVAAAYIQVEHHVIATGSVEPTEQRRVFSSVDGVVKQIYVQDGHRVNEGDSLILLENADLESRAESLTGEIQTATRRLASIQAVRLNPGTDPSQSSRMALEERQLQSELKNLRAQQELIVQQQNELLITSPISGTVVGWQLDRRLSDRPITRGNLLLRIVDHSGPWSLRLHVPDYQAGPVIEALQAEDSLPVQFAVATDPDASFAAKLNSMATAARLDEAGQHVIDAVAQVSQDDPDQSPDASAVNQPSLASGFRPPSIGIGNPDSFDANDLRIGADVTARIACGKRSVLRSWFSDVFDFVDRNVMFYFR
;
A
#
# COMPACT_ATOMS: atom_id res chain seq x y z
N MET A 1 -54.42 39.45 -8.51
CA MET A 1 -55.29 38.25 -8.66
C MET A 1 -54.49 37.07 -8.15
N SER A 2 -55.00 36.34 -7.14
CA SER A 2 -54.29 35.19 -6.56
C SER A 2 -54.24 34.02 -7.56
N ILE A 3 -53.32 33.06 -7.38
CA ILE A 3 -53.28 31.84 -8.20
C ILE A 3 -54.62 31.11 -8.13
N ARG A 4 -55.19 31.04 -6.91
CA ARG A 4 -56.51 30.43 -6.68
C ARG A 4 -57.60 31.09 -7.51
N ASP A 5 -57.64 32.44 -7.58
CA ASP A 5 -58.63 33.16 -8.40
C ASP A 5 -58.48 32.86 -9.90
N ARG A 6 -57.24 32.68 -10.38
CA ARG A 6 -56.96 32.37 -11.80
C ARG A 6 -57.39 30.95 -12.15
N VAL A 7 -57.04 29.96 -11.32
CA VAL A 7 -57.44 28.56 -11.52
C VAL A 7 -58.96 28.40 -11.36
N ALA A 8 -59.58 29.08 -10.38
CA ALA A 8 -61.03 29.11 -10.23
C ALA A 8 -61.73 29.78 -11.43
N GLY A 9 -61.13 30.83 -12.00
CA GLY A 9 -61.61 31.44 -13.24
C GLY A 9 -61.65 30.46 -14.41
N CYS A 10 -60.59 29.67 -14.62
CA CYS A 10 -60.57 28.61 -15.63
C CYS A 10 -61.62 27.51 -15.36
N SER A 11 -61.84 27.14 -14.10
CA SER A 11 -62.86 26.15 -13.72
C SER A 11 -64.28 26.66 -13.97
N ALA A 12 -64.56 27.94 -13.69
CA ALA A 12 -65.89 28.53 -13.85
C ALA A 12 -66.34 28.64 -15.32
N THR A 13 -65.40 28.72 -16.26
CA THR A 13 -65.66 28.80 -17.70
C THR A 13 -65.53 27.46 -18.42
N ALA A 14 -65.15 26.39 -17.74
CA ALA A 14 -64.99 25.06 -18.33
C ALA A 14 -66.21 24.18 -18.03
N THR A 15 -66.69 23.47 -19.05
CA THR A 15 -67.82 22.54 -18.93
C THR A 15 -67.34 21.12 -18.60
N THR A 16 -66.10 20.78 -18.98
CA THR A 16 -65.51 19.44 -18.83
C THR A 16 -64.08 19.50 -18.28
N GLN A 17 -63.57 18.38 -17.76
CA GLN A 17 -62.19 18.30 -17.28
C GLN A 17 -61.16 18.55 -18.41
N ALA A 18 -61.41 18.11 -19.64
CA ALA A 18 -60.51 18.34 -20.76
C ALA A 18 -60.46 19.83 -21.14
N GLU A 19 -61.63 20.49 -21.16
CA GLU A 19 -61.72 21.93 -21.42
C GLU A 19 -61.01 22.74 -20.33
N PHE A 20 -61.15 22.34 -19.07
CA PHE A 20 -60.44 22.96 -17.95
C PHE A 20 -58.92 22.82 -18.07
N LEU A 21 -58.40 21.63 -18.40
CA LEU A 21 -56.96 21.41 -18.60
C LEU A 21 -56.40 22.24 -19.77
N GLN A 22 -57.19 22.43 -20.83
CA GLN A 22 -56.82 23.29 -21.95
C GLN A 22 -56.77 24.77 -21.55
N GLN A 23 -57.76 25.27 -20.82
CA GLN A 23 -57.79 26.65 -20.32
C GLN A 23 -56.67 26.89 -19.30
N LEU A 24 -56.37 25.91 -18.44
CA LEU A 24 -55.25 25.93 -17.50
C LEU A 24 -53.90 26.04 -18.22
N ALA A 25 -53.69 25.25 -19.28
CA ALA A 25 -52.48 25.33 -20.09
C ALA A 25 -52.31 26.72 -20.74
N ALA A 26 -53.40 27.33 -21.21
CA ALA A 26 -53.39 28.67 -21.78
C ALA A 26 -53.10 29.79 -20.76
N GLU A 27 -53.49 29.61 -19.49
CA GLU A 27 -53.11 30.52 -18.41
C GLU A 27 -51.64 30.35 -18.03
N MET A 28 -51.19 29.09 -17.88
CA MET A 28 -49.85 28.77 -17.40
C MET A 28 -48.76 29.16 -18.41
N ILE A 29 -49.04 29.09 -19.73
CA ILE A 29 -48.05 29.49 -20.75
C ILE A 29 -47.71 30.99 -20.63
N GLN A 30 -48.66 31.80 -20.18
CA GLN A 30 -48.45 33.23 -19.91
C GLN A 30 -47.80 33.43 -18.54
N SER A 31 -48.30 32.74 -17.51
CA SER A 31 -47.87 32.90 -16.11
C SER A 31 -46.42 32.46 -15.86
N PHE A 32 -45.92 31.48 -16.61
CA PHE A 32 -44.55 30.95 -16.49
C PHE A 32 -43.60 31.45 -17.58
N ALA A 33 -44.08 32.25 -18.54
CA ALA A 33 -43.30 32.74 -19.68
C ALA A 33 -42.57 31.61 -20.45
N VAL A 34 -43.21 30.45 -20.57
CA VAL A 34 -42.66 29.27 -21.23
C VAL A 34 -43.01 29.26 -22.71
N ALA A 35 -42.19 28.57 -23.50
CA ALA A 35 -42.36 28.51 -24.95
C ALA A 35 -43.36 27.42 -25.37
N ILE A 36 -43.42 26.32 -24.63
CA ILE A 36 -44.32 25.20 -24.90
C ILE A 36 -44.86 24.66 -23.57
N ILE A 37 -46.15 24.32 -23.56
CA ILE A 37 -46.75 23.49 -22.51
C ILE A 37 -47.30 22.21 -23.14
N ALA A 38 -46.94 21.07 -22.58
CA ALA A 38 -47.51 19.78 -22.94
C ALA A 38 -48.31 19.22 -21.76
N VAL A 39 -49.54 18.78 -22.01
CA VAL A 39 -50.43 18.18 -21.03
C VAL A 39 -50.81 16.78 -21.50
N ASP A 40 -50.48 15.78 -20.70
CA ASP A 40 -50.95 14.41 -20.88
C ASP A 40 -52.19 14.19 -20.01
N SER A 41 -53.23 13.61 -20.57
CA SER A 41 -54.48 13.34 -19.85
C SER A 41 -55.14 12.10 -20.44
N SER A 42 -55.80 11.30 -19.60
CA SER A 42 -56.63 10.17 -20.03
C SER A 42 -57.71 10.54 -21.06
N HIS A 43 -58.07 11.83 -21.15
CA HIS A 43 -59.06 12.37 -22.09
C HIS A 43 -58.52 12.49 -23.53
N TRP A 44 -57.21 12.44 -23.75
CA TRP A 44 -56.60 12.57 -25.08
C TRP A 44 -55.73 11.36 -25.43
N ALA A 45 -55.80 10.90 -26.70
CA ALA A 45 -54.96 9.79 -27.19
C ALA A 45 -53.46 10.15 -27.30
N SER A 46 -53.12 11.44 -27.20
CA SER A 46 -51.76 11.95 -27.20
C SER A 46 -51.70 13.26 -26.42
N PRO A 47 -50.54 13.62 -25.83
CA PRO A 47 -50.42 14.86 -25.08
C PRO A 47 -50.82 16.07 -25.91
N MET A 48 -51.68 16.91 -25.36
CA MET A 48 -52.01 18.22 -25.93
C MET A 48 -50.78 19.12 -25.79
N MET A 49 -50.39 19.81 -26.86
CA MET A 49 -49.29 20.76 -26.83
C MET A 49 -49.77 22.15 -27.22
N LEU A 50 -49.52 23.12 -26.36
CA LEU A 50 -49.72 24.54 -26.63
C LEU A 50 -48.36 25.16 -26.93
N VAL A 51 -48.18 25.62 -28.17
CA VAL A 51 -46.90 26.14 -28.68
C VAL A 51 -47.00 27.65 -28.86
N LYS A 52 -46.15 28.40 -28.15
CA LYS A 52 -45.98 29.84 -28.33
C LYS A 52 -44.87 30.18 -29.33
N ASN A 53 -43.86 29.33 -29.44
CA ASN A 53 -42.73 29.50 -30.36
C ASN A 53 -42.63 28.30 -31.32
N GLU A 54 -43.00 28.50 -32.59
CA GLU A 54 -43.06 27.44 -33.60
C GLU A 54 -41.68 26.86 -33.94
N SER A 55 -40.62 27.67 -33.94
CA SER A 55 -39.27 27.18 -34.25
C SER A 55 -38.81 26.17 -33.20
N MET A 56 -39.18 26.39 -31.94
CA MET A 56 -38.85 25.50 -30.83
C MET A 56 -39.61 24.17 -30.88
N ALA A 57 -40.86 24.18 -31.35
CA ALA A 57 -41.65 22.95 -31.45
C ALA A 57 -41.11 21.99 -32.52
N GLN A 58 -40.39 22.51 -33.52
CA GLN A 58 -39.72 21.69 -34.55
C GLN A 58 -38.43 21.04 -34.04
N SER A 59 -37.79 21.63 -33.03
CA SER A 59 -36.53 21.18 -32.48
C SER A 59 -36.68 20.27 -31.25
N ILE A 60 -37.89 19.81 -30.90
CA ILE A 60 -38.09 18.93 -29.74
C ILE A 60 -38.58 17.55 -30.19
N ASP A 61 -37.96 16.50 -29.64
CA ASP A 61 -38.43 15.14 -29.83
C ASP A 61 -39.74 14.88 -29.06
N ARG A 62 -40.79 14.51 -29.80
CA ARG A 62 -42.11 14.18 -29.23
C ARG A 62 -42.10 12.89 -28.40
N GLY A 63 -41.15 11.97 -28.66
CA GLY A 63 -40.96 10.77 -27.84
C GLY A 63 -40.53 11.12 -26.41
N SER A 64 -39.53 11.99 -26.31
CA SER A 64 -39.00 12.50 -25.05
C SER A 64 -40.06 13.22 -24.20
N ILE A 65 -40.96 13.99 -24.82
CA ILE A 65 -42.08 14.64 -24.10
C ILE A 65 -43.00 13.59 -23.45
N ARG A 66 -43.36 12.52 -24.17
CA ARG A 66 -44.24 11.47 -23.63
C ARG A 66 -43.60 10.72 -22.47
N GLU A 67 -42.30 10.42 -22.58
CA GLU A 67 -41.55 9.76 -21.51
C GLU A 67 -41.43 10.63 -20.26
N LEU A 68 -41.20 11.94 -20.44
CA LEU A 68 -41.12 12.88 -19.32
C LEU A 68 -42.47 13.08 -18.62
N LEU A 69 -43.58 13.04 -19.36
CA LEU A 69 -44.94 13.13 -18.80
C LEU A 69 -45.39 11.82 -18.13
N SER A 70 -45.01 10.65 -18.65
CA SER A 70 -45.34 9.36 -18.03
C SER A 70 -44.64 9.15 -16.69
N THR A 71 -43.47 9.78 -16.50
CA THR A 71 -42.67 9.72 -15.27
C THR A 71 -42.81 10.96 -14.38
N ALA A 72 -43.81 11.82 -14.63
CA ALA A 72 -44.10 12.97 -13.78
C ALA A 72 -44.51 12.53 -12.37
N ALA A 73 -43.98 13.22 -11.36
CA ALA A 73 -44.26 12.96 -9.94
C ALA A 73 -45.28 13.97 -9.38
N VAL A 74 -45.86 13.66 -8.23
CA VAL A 74 -46.83 14.51 -7.51
C VAL A 74 -46.24 15.89 -7.13
N VAL A 75 -44.94 15.96 -6.88
CA VAL A 75 -44.22 17.21 -6.57
C VAL A 75 -43.57 17.77 -7.84
N PRO A 76 -43.61 19.11 -8.08
CA PRO A 76 -42.92 19.72 -9.20
C PRO A 76 -41.41 19.42 -9.23
N ILE A 77 -40.92 18.96 -10.37
CA ILE A 77 -39.50 18.66 -10.60
C ILE A 77 -39.02 19.44 -11.82
N ALA A 78 -37.82 20.01 -11.73
CA ALA A 78 -37.15 20.59 -12.87
C ALA A 78 -36.35 19.51 -13.62
N CYS A 79 -36.46 19.47 -14.94
CA CYS A 79 -35.84 18.49 -15.82
C CYS A 79 -35.31 19.16 -17.09
N ASP A 80 -34.58 18.42 -17.91
CA ASP A 80 -34.05 18.91 -19.18
C ASP A 80 -34.68 18.14 -20.34
N VAL A 81 -35.00 18.85 -21.42
CA VAL A 81 -35.59 18.28 -22.64
C VAL A 81 -34.56 18.36 -23.76
N PRO A 82 -34.21 17.25 -24.43
CA PRO A 82 -33.24 17.25 -25.52
C PRO A 82 -33.80 17.96 -26.77
N LEU A 83 -32.94 18.72 -27.44
CA LEU A 83 -33.24 19.40 -28.70
C LEU A 83 -32.66 18.59 -29.88
N VAL A 84 -33.45 18.45 -30.95
CA VAL A 84 -33.07 17.75 -32.18
C VAL A 84 -32.52 18.77 -33.17
N THR A 85 -31.19 18.91 -33.24
CA THR A 85 -30.51 19.81 -34.18
C THR A 85 -30.02 19.03 -35.41
N ALA A 86 -30.23 19.58 -36.61
CA ALA A 86 -29.88 18.94 -37.89
C ALA A 86 -28.36 18.89 -38.20
N ALA A 87 -27.50 19.38 -37.31
CA ALA A 87 -26.05 19.39 -37.45
C ALA A 87 -25.39 18.57 -36.32
N GLN A 88 -24.48 17.68 -36.70
CA GLN A 88 -23.80 16.76 -35.80
C GLN A 88 -22.99 17.49 -34.71
N SER A 89 -23.07 16.93 -33.50
CA SER A 89 -22.35 17.26 -32.25
C SER A 89 -22.84 18.50 -31.46
N GLY A 90 -23.89 18.30 -30.68
CA GLY A 90 -24.25 19.14 -29.52
C GLY A 90 -25.36 18.48 -28.70
N ASP A 91 -25.12 18.20 -27.42
CA ASP A 91 -26.15 17.76 -26.45
C ASP A 91 -26.93 19.01 -25.99
N GLU A 92 -27.58 19.69 -26.94
CA GLU A 92 -28.37 20.88 -26.67
C GLU A 92 -29.65 20.47 -25.93
N ARG A 93 -29.83 21.03 -24.73
CA ARG A 93 -30.99 20.77 -23.89
C ARG A 93 -31.61 22.09 -23.45
N THR A 94 -32.92 22.10 -23.33
CA THR A 94 -33.65 23.21 -22.74
C THR A 94 -34.23 22.83 -21.39
N ARG A 95 -34.36 23.80 -20.50
CA ARG A 95 -34.92 23.58 -19.17
C ARG A 95 -36.44 23.40 -19.25
N ALA A 96 -36.97 22.50 -18.44
CA ALA A 96 -38.40 22.29 -18.28
C ALA A 96 -38.79 22.00 -16.83
N LEU A 97 -40.07 22.13 -16.51
CA LEU A 97 -40.67 21.76 -15.23
C LEU A 97 -41.79 20.76 -15.49
N ARG A 98 -41.88 19.71 -14.69
CA ARG A 98 -42.95 18.72 -14.78
C ARG A 98 -43.61 18.47 -13.45
N VAL A 99 -44.91 18.18 -13.48
CA VAL A 99 -45.67 17.77 -12.30
C VAL A 99 -46.89 16.96 -12.72
N GLU A 100 -47.30 16.02 -11.89
CA GLU A 100 -48.58 15.35 -12.00
C GLU A 100 -49.69 16.22 -11.37
N LEU A 101 -50.69 16.56 -12.17
CA LEU A 101 -51.83 17.36 -11.77
C LEU A 101 -52.90 16.52 -11.04
N VAL A 102 -53.20 15.31 -11.54
CA VAL A 102 -54.26 14.42 -11.01
C VAL A 102 -53.80 12.98 -11.10
N ASP A 103 -54.18 12.17 -10.12
CA ASP A 103 -53.88 10.73 -10.04
C ASP A 103 -54.92 9.88 -10.83
N ALA A 104 -54.70 8.57 -10.96
CA ALA A 104 -55.62 7.63 -11.58
C ALA A 104 -57.01 7.65 -10.90
N PRO A 105 -58.12 7.43 -11.64
CA PRO A 105 -58.21 6.97 -13.04
C PRO A 105 -58.19 8.10 -14.09
N SER A 106 -58.23 9.37 -13.69
CA SER A 106 -58.21 10.54 -14.59
C SER A 106 -56.84 11.22 -14.60
N ARG A 107 -55.78 10.41 -14.73
CA ARG A 107 -54.40 10.88 -14.60
C ARG A 107 -54.14 12.03 -15.57
N ALA A 108 -53.64 13.13 -15.04
CA ALA A 108 -53.21 14.27 -15.84
C ALA A 108 -51.81 14.73 -15.38
N ALA A 109 -50.90 14.96 -16.32
CA ALA A 109 -49.56 15.46 -16.07
C ALA A 109 -49.25 16.65 -16.98
N ILE A 110 -48.44 17.59 -16.51
CA ILE A 110 -48.05 18.78 -17.27
C ILE A 110 -46.54 18.93 -17.32
N LEU A 111 -46.04 19.39 -18.46
CA LEU A 111 -44.64 19.70 -18.75
C LEU A 111 -44.57 21.11 -19.33
N LEU A 112 -43.82 21.98 -18.67
CA LEU A 112 -43.60 23.37 -19.05
C LEU A 112 -42.17 23.52 -19.56
N ILE A 113 -42.00 23.93 -20.82
CA ILE A 113 -40.68 23.96 -21.49
C ILE A 113 -40.28 25.41 -21.76
N TYR A 114 -39.15 25.85 -21.20
CA TYR A 114 -38.59 27.18 -21.42
C TYR A 114 -37.95 27.29 -22.81
N SER A 115 -37.88 28.51 -23.36
CA SER A 115 -37.16 28.75 -24.61
C SER A 115 -35.66 28.47 -24.46
N SER A 116 -35.01 27.95 -25.50
CA SER A 116 -33.55 27.76 -25.55
C SER A 116 -32.78 29.06 -25.30
N ASP A 117 -33.36 30.19 -25.72
CA ASP A 117 -32.70 31.50 -25.72
C ASP A 117 -32.81 32.22 -24.37
N VAL A 118 -33.74 31.77 -23.51
CA VAL A 118 -34.05 32.38 -22.21
C VAL A 118 -34.17 31.28 -21.16
N GLN A 119 -33.03 30.88 -20.59
CA GLN A 119 -33.01 29.92 -19.50
C GLN A 119 -33.26 30.62 -18.15
N PRO A 120 -34.16 30.09 -17.30
CA PRO A 120 -34.42 30.67 -15.99
C PRO A 120 -33.22 30.50 -15.07
N THR A 121 -32.88 31.53 -14.29
CA THR A 121 -31.84 31.44 -13.27
C THR A 121 -32.23 30.41 -12.19
N PRO A 122 -31.29 29.87 -11.41
CA PRO A 122 -31.64 28.94 -10.32
C PRO A 122 -32.67 29.51 -9.34
N THR A 123 -32.63 30.81 -9.07
CA THR A 123 -33.60 31.51 -8.22
C THR A 123 -34.99 31.55 -8.87
N ASP A 124 -35.05 31.86 -10.18
CA ASP A 124 -36.31 31.86 -10.93
C ASP A 124 -36.89 30.44 -11.04
N GLN A 125 -36.04 29.42 -11.18
CA GLN A 125 -36.46 28.01 -11.18
C GLN A 125 -37.10 27.61 -9.85
N LEU A 126 -36.49 27.98 -8.72
CA LEU A 126 -37.06 27.71 -7.39
C LEU A 126 -38.40 28.44 -7.19
N HIS A 127 -38.50 29.69 -7.65
CA HIS A 127 -39.75 30.44 -7.61
C HIS A 127 -40.82 29.79 -8.51
N ALA A 128 -40.45 29.35 -9.71
CA ALA A 128 -41.34 28.66 -10.61
C ALA A 128 -41.80 27.30 -10.07
N LEU A 129 -40.94 26.52 -9.41
CA LEU A 129 -41.32 25.26 -8.77
C LEU A 129 -42.32 25.48 -7.62
N LYS A 130 -42.08 26.48 -6.76
CA LYS A 130 -43.03 26.86 -5.70
C LYS A 130 -44.37 27.29 -6.26
N LYS A 131 -44.33 28.18 -7.27
CA LYS A 131 -45.52 28.66 -7.97
C LYS A 131 -46.29 27.50 -8.61
N LEU A 132 -45.60 26.58 -9.30
CA LEU A 132 -46.20 25.39 -9.92
C LEU A 132 -46.86 24.47 -8.89
N ASN A 133 -46.27 24.34 -7.70
CA ASN A 133 -46.86 23.58 -6.60
C ASN A 133 -48.19 24.21 -6.13
N GLU A 134 -48.25 25.54 -6.01
CA GLU A 134 -49.49 26.25 -5.65
C GLU A 134 -50.59 26.05 -6.71
N TYR A 135 -50.22 26.02 -8.01
CA TYR A 135 -51.15 25.65 -9.08
C TYR A 135 -51.67 24.23 -8.92
N THR A 136 -50.79 23.24 -8.71
CA THR A 136 -51.17 21.82 -8.56
C THR A 136 -52.14 21.62 -7.39
N GLN A 137 -51.91 22.29 -6.26
CA GLN A 137 -52.82 22.24 -5.10
C GLN A 137 -54.21 22.76 -5.45
N CYS A 138 -54.29 23.94 -6.11
CA CYS A 138 -55.58 24.51 -6.52
C CYS A 138 -56.29 23.64 -7.57
N VAL A 139 -55.54 23.04 -8.49
CA VAL A 139 -56.10 22.16 -9.54
C VAL A 139 -56.69 20.89 -8.94
N ARG A 140 -56.00 20.24 -7.99
CA ARG A 140 -56.50 19.02 -7.33
C ARG A 140 -57.81 19.27 -6.56
N GLU A 141 -57.97 20.46 -5.97
CA GLU A 141 -59.22 20.86 -5.31
C GLU A 141 -60.38 21.03 -6.31
N LEU A 142 -60.13 21.69 -7.46
CA LEU A 142 -61.19 22.13 -8.37
C LEU A 142 -61.56 21.12 -9.46
N ILE A 143 -60.61 20.31 -9.93
CA ILE A 143 -60.84 19.39 -11.07
C ILE A 143 -61.85 18.29 -10.74
N THR A 144 -61.98 17.92 -9.46
CA THR A 144 -62.96 16.94 -8.97
C THR A 144 -64.39 17.45 -9.05
N THR A 145 -64.60 18.77 -9.17
CA THR A 145 -65.93 19.39 -9.28
C THR A 145 -66.46 19.42 -10.72
N LEU A 146 -65.64 19.05 -11.70
CA LEU A 146 -65.98 19.04 -13.12
C LEU A 146 -66.26 17.62 -13.63
N PRO A 147 -67.25 17.42 -14.52
CA PRO A 147 -67.54 16.11 -15.10
C PRO A 147 -66.40 15.64 -16.02
N ALA A 148 -66.08 14.35 -15.96
CA ALA A 148 -65.17 13.69 -16.89
C ALA A 148 -65.82 13.57 -18.27
N ASP A 149 -65.03 13.75 -19.35
CA ASP A 149 -65.54 13.64 -20.72
C ASP A 149 -65.83 12.18 -21.10
N ASP A 150 -67.11 11.81 -21.13
CA ASP A 150 -67.58 10.58 -21.79
C ASP A 150 -67.78 10.85 -23.29
N LEU A 151 -66.70 10.76 -24.06
CA LEU A 151 -66.76 10.71 -25.53
C LEU A 151 -66.45 9.29 -26.01
N GLY A 152 -67.54 8.61 -26.37
CA GLY A 152 -67.65 7.22 -26.76
C GLY A 152 -66.63 6.68 -27.78
N ARG A 153 -66.31 5.40 -27.59
CA ARG A 153 -66.55 4.43 -28.66
C ARG A 153 -67.28 3.22 -28.09
N GLU A 154 -68.55 3.14 -28.46
CA GLU A 154 -69.40 1.96 -28.35
C GLU A 154 -68.68 0.74 -28.94
N LEU A 155 -68.49 -0.28 -28.10
CA LEU A 155 -68.75 -1.66 -28.47
C LEU A 155 -69.40 -2.31 -27.24
N THR A 156 -70.73 -2.42 -27.31
CA THR A 156 -71.54 -3.27 -26.43
C THR A 156 -70.93 -4.66 -26.33
N VAL A 157 -70.46 -5.00 -25.14
CA VAL A 157 -70.51 -6.37 -24.63
C VAL A 157 -71.18 -6.29 -23.26
N GLN A 158 -72.29 -7.02 -23.17
CA GLN A 158 -73.09 -7.22 -21.97
C GLN A 158 -72.22 -7.52 -20.75
N GLU A 159 -72.64 -6.96 -19.60
CA GLU A 159 -72.13 -7.31 -18.28
C GLU A 159 -72.10 -8.83 -18.08
N ALA A 160 -70.91 -9.39 -18.18
CA ALA A 160 -70.49 -10.55 -17.41
C ALA A 160 -69.65 -10.03 -16.22
N PRO A 161 -69.64 -10.72 -15.06
CA PRO A 161 -69.05 -10.20 -13.84
C PRO A 161 -67.57 -9.86 -14.08
N ARG A 162 -67.14 -8.63 -13.76
CA ARG A 162 -65.73 -8.22 -13.88
C ARG A 162 -64.85 -9.07 -12.95
N GLU A 163 -64.15 -10.02 -13.54
CA GLU A 163 -63.00 -10.71 -12.93
C GLU A 163 -61.75 -9.80 -12.85
N PRO A 164 -60.82 -10.05 -11.92
CA PRO A 164 -59.81 -9.10 -11.42
C PRO A 164 -58.52 -9.02 -12.27
N ASN A 165 -58.60 -8.90 -13.60
CA ASN A 165 -57.41 -8.99 -14.46
C ASN A 165 -56.62 -7.66 -14.66
N GLY A 166 -57.19 -6.49 -14.35
CA GLY A 166 -56.50 -5.19 -14.50
C GLY A 166 -55.41 -4.94 -13.45
N LEU A 167 -55.67 -5.35 -12.20
CA LEU A 167 -54.70 -5.27 -11.10
C LEU A 167 -53.54 -6.25 -11.33
N ALA A 168 -53.85 -7.47 -11.80
CA ALA A 168 -52.85 -8.51 -12.02
C ALA A 168 -51.80 -8.15 -13.08
N LEU A 169 -52.18 -7.44 -14.15
CA LEU A 169 -51.24 -6.98 -15.18
C LEU A 169 -50.28 -5.89 -14.64
N GLN A 170 -50.79 -4.92 -13.87
CA GLN A 170 -49.97 -3.87 -13.24
C GLN A 170 -49.02 -4.43 -12.18
N THR A 171 -49.48 -5.40 -11.39
CA THR A 171 -48.64 -6.11 -10.41
C THR A 171 -47.54 -6.90 -11.11
N ARG A 172 -47.83 -7.61 -12.21
CA ARG A 172 -46.81 -8.35 -12.99
C ARG A 172 -45.74 -7.44 -13.60
N THR A 173 -46.13 -6.31 -14.18
CA THR A 173 -45.16 -5.35 -14.73
C THR A 173 -44.29 -4.74 -13.62
N SER A 174 -44.86 -4.45 -12.44
CA SER A 174 -44.12 -3.91 -11.30
C SER A 174 -43.14 -4.92 -10.71
N LEU A 175 -43.54 -6.19 -10.54
CA LEU A 175 -42.68 -7.27 -10.05
C LEU A 175 -41.53 -7.60 -11.02
N SER A 176 -41.75 -7.48 -12.34
CA SER A 176 -40.68 -7.65 -13.33
C SER A 176 -39.54 -6.63 -13.17
N GLN A 177 -39.79 -5.47 -12.53
CA GLN A 177 -38.75 -4.47 -12.30
C GLN A 177 -37.71 -4.90 -11.26
N PHE A 178 -38.04 -5.84 -10.37
CA PHE A 178 -37.11 -6.35 -9.35
C PHE A 178 -35.89 -7.02 -10.00
N HIS A 179 -36.10 -7.71 -11.13
CA HIS A 179 -35.09 -8.51 -11.80
C HIS A 179 -34.31 -7.75 -12.90
N ARG A 180 -34.46 -6.42 -12.98
CA ARG A 180 -33.86 -5.62 -14.06
C ARG A 180 -32.34 -5.47 -13.95
N ASP A 181 -31.81 -5.44 -12.73
CA ASP A 181 -30.39 -5.24 -12.45
C ASP A 181 -29.81 -6.44 -11.69
N LEU A 182 -28.50 -6.64 -11.83
CA LEU A 182 -27.71 -7.63 -11.09
C LEU A 182 -26.81 -6.99 -10.03
N ASP A 183 -26.91 -5.67 -9.83
CA ASP A 183 -26.23 -4.93 -8.76
C ASP A 183 -27.11 -4.88 -7.52
N VAL A 184 -26.58 -5.35 -6.38
CA VAL A 184 -27.34 -5.46 -5.13
C VAL A 184 -27.95 -4.12 -4.69
N ASN A 185 -27.27 -2.98 -4.88
CA ASN A 185 -27.79 -1.69 -4.46
C ASN A 185 -28.93 -1.23 -5.39
N ALA A 186 -28.75 -1.38 -6.70
CA ALA A 186 -29.78 -1.05 -7.69
C ALA A 186 -31.03 -1.91 -7.51
N THR A 187 -30.86 -3.22 -7.31
CA THR A 187 -31.94 -4.18 -7.05
C THR A 187 -32.66 -3.84 -5.74
N SER A 188 -31.92 -3.60 -4.64
CA SER A 188 -32.49 -3.18 -3.35
C SER A 188 -33.29 -1.89 -3.46
N TYR A 189 -32.80 -0.90 -4.22
CA TYR A 189 -33.47 0.38 -4.42
C TYR A 189 -34.79 0.23 -5.19
N ARG A 190 -34.83 -0.61 -6.23
CA ARG A 190 -36.08 -0.89 -6.95
C ARG A 190 -37.08 -1.60 -6.07
N ILE A 191 -36.64 -2.63 -5.35
CA ILE A 191 -37.49 -3.36 -4.40
C ILE A 191 -38.10 -2.40 -3.38
N ALA A 192 -37.30 -1.55 -2.73
CA ALA A 192 -37.81 -0.61 -1.74
C ALA A 192 -38.92 0.31 -2.31
N ASN A 193 -38.70 0.91 -3.49
CA ASN A 193 -39.65 1.88 -4.05
C ASN A 193 -40.94 1.23 -4.58
N GLU A 194 -40.82 0.09 -5.25
CA GLU A 194 -41.94 -0.62 -5.83
C GLU A 194 -42.74 -1.36 -4.75
N SER A 195 -42.10 -1.94 -3.73
CA SER A 195 -42.77 -2.54 -2.56
C SER A 195 -43.59 -1.51 -1.78
N ARG A 196 -43.06 -0.28 -1.62
CA ARG A 196 -43.82 0.84 -1.03
C ARG A 196 -45.14 1.07 -1.76
N ARG A 197 -45.10 1.07 -3.10
CA ARG A 197 -46.28 1.30 -3.95
C ARG A 197 -47.24 0.10 -3.95
N LEU A 198 -46.71 -1.13 -4.03
CA LEU A 198 -47.51 -2.35 -4.15
C LEU A 198 -48.19 -2.76 -2.84
N LEU A 199 -47.54 -2.49 -1.70
CA LEU A 199 -48.03 -2.88 -0.38
C LEU A 199 -48.74 -1.72 0.36
N GLY A 200 -48.71 -0.51 -0.20
CA GLY A 200 -49.36 0.66 0.39
C GLY A 200 -48.76 1.09 1.74
N CYS A 201 -47.48 0.79 1.98
CA CYS A 201 -46.76 1.28 3.16
C CYS A 201 -46.16 2.67 2.92
N ASP A 202 -45.90 3.42 3.98
CA ASP A 202 -45.37 4.77 3.85
C ASP A 202 -43.87 4.76 3.52
N ARG A 203 -43.12 3.78 4.05
CA ARG A 203 -41.71 3.59 3.77
C ARG A 203 -41.35 2.10 3.77
N THR A 204 -40.40 1.73 2.92
CA THR A 204 -39.84 0.37 2.85
C THR A 204 -38.34 0.47 2.97
N THR A 205 -37.77 -0.31 3.87
CA THR A 205 -36.32 -0.37 4.10
C THR A 205 -35.82 -1.79 3.83
N ILE A 206 -34.75 -1.92 3.04
CA ILE A 206 -34.14 -3.20 2.67
C ILE A 206 -32.75 -3.28 3.31
N LEU A 207 -32.51 -4.37 4.04
CA LEU A 207 -31.24 -4.71 4.63
C LEU A 207 -30.71 -6.01 4.04
N VAL A 208 -29.39 -6.06 3.80
CA VAL A 208 -28.69 -7.21 3.23
C VAL A 208 -27.51 -7.56 4.13
N PRO A 209 -27.16 -8.86 4.30
CA PRO A 209 -26.00 -9.25 5.09
C PRO A 209 -24.70 -8.68 4.55
N ARG A 210 -23.84 -8.22 5.45
CA ARG A 210 -22.45 -7.80 5.20
C ARG A 210 -21.57 -8.35 6.32
N GLY A 211 -20.98 -9.51 6.09
CA GLY A 211 -20.33 -10.29 7.16
C GLY A 211 -21.39 -10.80 8.14
N ASN A 212 -21.19 -10.59 9.44
CA ASN A 212 -22.11 -11.06 10.49
C ASN A 212 -23.20 -10.03 10.88
N ARG A 213 -23.48 -9.04 10.03
CA ARG A 213 -24.45 -7.98 10.32
C ARG A 213 -25.31 -7.65 9.10
N TYR A 214 -26.56 -7.29 9.33
CA TYR A 214 -27.47 -6.72 8.33
C TYR A 214 -27.28 -5.21 8.28
N VAL A 215 -27.06 -4.70 7.07
CA VAL A 215 -26.87 -3.27 6.80
C VAL A 215 -27.89 -2.77 5.82
N VAL A 216 -28.34 -1.52 5.98
CA VAL A 216 -29.32 -0.91 5.08
C VAL A 216 -28.70 -0.70 3.70
N ARG A 217 -29.34 -1.24 2.68
CA ARG A 217 -28.96 -1.07 1.26
C ARG A 217 -29.89 -0.13 0.51
N ALA A 218 -31.16 -0.05 0.92
CA ALA A 218 -32.13 0.84 0.29
C ALA A 218 -33.22 1.31 1.27
N ILE A 219 -33.67 2.55 1.09
CA ILE A 219 -34.85 3.12 1.74
C ILE A 219 -35.70 3.76 0.64
N SER A 220 -37.00 3.48 0.62
CA SER A 220 -37.89 4.01 -0.41
C SER A 220 -37.97 5.54 -0.35
N GLY A 221 -37.90 6.20 -1.51
CA GLY A 221 -37.88 7.66 -1.63
C GLY A 221 -36.54 8.33 -1.30
N VAL A 222 -35.48 7.59 -0.95
CA VAL A 222 -34.16 8.14 -0.59
C VAL A 222 -33.11 7.74 -1.64
N ALA A 223 -32.51 8.72 -2.33
CA ALA A 223 -31.52 8.46 -3.37
C ALA A 223 -30.12 8.14 -2.84
N VAL A 224 -29.74 8.70 -1.68
CA VAL A 224 -28.43 8.49 -1.03
C VAL A 224 -28.65 8.27 0.46
N ILE A 225 -28.11 7.16 0.97
CA ILE A 225 -28.27 6.74 2.37
C ILE A 225 -27.03 7.20 3.14
N ASP A 226 -27.25 7.91 4.25
CA ASP A 226 -26.19 8.22 5.20
C ASP A 226 -26.13 7.14 6.28
N SER A 227 -25.09 6.29 6.24
CA SER A 227 -24.85 5.24 7.23
C SER A 227 -24.60 5.76 8.65
N ARG A 228 -24.36 7.07 8.81
CA ARG A 228 -24.18 7.69 10.13
C ARG A 228 -25.50 8.14 10.75
N SER A 229 -26.58 8.20 9.98
CA SER A 229 -27.91 8.60 10.46
C SER A 229 -28.37 7.72 11.62
N ASN A 230 -28.97 8.33 12.64
CA ASN A 230 -29.49 7.60 13.80
C ASN A 230 -30.60 6.62 13.41
N SER A 231 -31.50 7.01 12.48
CA SER A 231 -32.56 6.15 11.97
C SER A 231 -32.04 4.89 11.26
N VAL A 232 -30.93 5.02 10.52
CA VAL A 232 -30.26 3.89 9.84
C VAL A 232 -29.62 2.97 10.86
N LYS A 233 -28.88 3.52 11.84
CA LYS A 233 -28.27 2.71 12.91
C LYS A 233 -29.30 1.99 13.76
N ALA A 234 -30.44 2.62 14.04
CA ALA A 234 -31.49 2.07 14.86
C ALA A 234 -32.18 0.87 14.17
N VAL A 235 -32.51 0.98 12.88
CA VAL A 235 -33.07 -0.16 12.12
C VAL A 235 -32.06 -1.28 11.92
N GLU A 236 -30.77 -0.96 11.71
CA GLU A 236 -29.70 -1.98 11.63
C GLU A 236 -29.54 -2.73 12.96
N GLU A 237 -29.50 -2.03 14.10
CA GLU A 237 -29.38 -2.69 15.41
C GLU A 237 -30.60 -3.56 15.71
N LEU A 238 -31.82 -3.05 15.46
CA LEU A 238 -33.04 -3.83 15.61
C LEU A 238 -33.04 -5.09 14.74
N ALA A 239 -32.71 -4.96 13.45
CA ALA A 239 -32.61 -6.07 12.52
C ALA A 239 -31.59 -7.13 12.99
N ASN A 240 -30.40 -6.71 13.43
CA ASN A 240 -29.36 -7.62 13.90
C ASN A 240 -29.77 -8.40 15.16
N ARG A 241 -30.55 -7.79 16.06
CA ARG A 241 -31.02 -8.43 17.30
C ARG A 241 -32.24 -9.32 17.06
N ALA A 242 -33.12 -8.90 16.17
CA ALA A 242 -34.34 -9.63 15.83
C ALA A 242 -34.12 -10.77 14.83
N ALA A 243 -32.99 -10.79 14.11
CA ALA A 243 -32.62 -11.85 13.16
C ALA A 243 -32.79 -13.27 13.72
N VAL A 244 -32.53 -13.45 15.03
CA VAL A 244 -32.63 -14.75 15.73
C VAL A 244 -34.06 -15.28 15.80
N MET A 245 -35.07 -14.43 15.64
CA MET A 245 -36.47 -14.86 15.64
C MET A 245 -36.85 -15.62 14.37
N SER A 246 -36.11 -15.42 13.26
CA SER A 246 -36.32 -16.10 11.97
C SER A 246 -37.79 -16.20 11.53
N ARG A 247 -38.59 -15.21 11.90
CA ARG A 247 -40.01 -15.12 11.55
C ARG A 247 -40.41 -13.66 11.37
N PRO A 248 -41.46 -13.38 10.61
CA PRO A 248 -42.03 -12.05 10.50
C PRO A 248 -42.46 -11.51 11.87
N LEU A 249 -42.16 -10.24 12.13
CA LEU A 249 -42.50 -9.55 13.37
C LEU A 249 -43.31 -8.29 13.07
N GLU A 250 -44.46 -8.16 13.73
CA GLU A 250 -45.30 -6.97 13.67
C GLU A 250 -45.06 -6.11 14.91
N PHE A 251 -44.91 -4.81 14.72
CA PHE A 251 -44.68 -3.81 15.76
C PHE A 251 -45.79 -2.76 15.73
N PRO A 252 -46.40 -2.40 16.87
CA PRO A 252 -46.23 -3.03 18.19
C PRO A 252 -46.79 -4.47 18.21
N SER A 253 -46.14 -5.37 18.96
CA SER A 253 -46.55 -6.78 19.08
C SER A 253 -47.38 -7.00 20.35
N ASP A 254 -48.41 -7.85 20.29
CA ASP A 254 -49.16 -8.30 21.46
C ASP A 254 -48.38 -9.35 22.30
N GLU A 255 -47.35 -9.97 21.72
CA GLU A 255 -46.50 -10.97 22.39
C GLU A 255 -45.31 -10.28 23.09
N PRO A 256 -44.99 -10.62 24.36
CA PRO A 256 -43.86 -10.03 25.05
C PRO A 256 -42.53 -10.40 24.38
N LEU A 257 -41.85 -9.40 23.81
CA LEU A 257 -40.53 -9.58 23.18
C LEU A 257 -39.41 -9.67 24.24
N PRO A 258 -38.35 -10.47 24.00
CA PRO A 258 -37.16 -10.47 24.85
C PRO A 258 -36.56 -9.07 24.98
N HIS A 259 -36.03 -8.72 26.17
CA HIS A 259 -35.43 -7.41 26.43
C HIS A 259 -34.33 -7.01 25.41
N GLN A 260 -33.62 -8.01 24.86
CA GLN A 260 -32.59 -7.80 23.84
C GLN A 260 -33.11 -7.29 22.50
N ILE A 261 -34.41 -7.47 22.22
CA ILE A 261 -35.11 -6.98 21.02
C ILE A 261 -35.95 -5.75 21.38
N GLN A 262 -36.58 -5.74 22.56
CA GLN A 262 -37.40 -4.62 23.03
C GLN A 262 -36.60 -3.31 23.13
N ALA A 263 -35.40 -3.32 23.73
CA ALA A 263 -34.61 -2.10 23.88
C ALA A 263 -34.18 -1.46 22.52
N PRO A 264 -33.69 -2.23 21.53
CA PRO A 264 -33.49 -1.72 20.17
C PRO A 264 -34.77 -1.27 19.47
N LEU A 265 -35.90 -1.93 19.72
CA LEU A 265 -37.19 -1.56 19.14
C LEU A 265 -37.65 -0.19 19.63
N ASP A 266 -37.54 0.09 20.92
CA ASP A 266 -37.91 1.39 21.50
C ASP A 266 -37.07 2.52 20.87
N VAL A 267 -35.75 2.32 20.74
CA VAL A 267 -34.85 3.28 20.07
C VAL A 267 -35.22 3.46 18.59
N TYR A 268 -35.58 2.38 17.90
CA TYR A 268 -36.02 2.45 16.50
C TYR A 268 -37.31 3.25 16.35
N LEU A 269 -38.31 3.04 17.21
CA LEU A 269 -39.57 3.79 17.18
C LEU A 269 -39.34 5.28 17.47
N ASP A 270 -38.48 5.60 18.45
CA ASP A 270 -38.12 6.97 18.82
C ASP A 270 -37.38 7.72 17.69
N GLU A 271 -36.38 7.09 17.08
CA GLU A 271 -35.54 7.73 16.05
C GLU A 271 -36.22 7.81 14.67
N THR A 272 -37.18 6.92 14.40
CA THR A 272 -37.87 6.89 13.10
C THR A 272 -39.23 7.57 13.10
N GLY A 273 -39.88 7.69 14.27
CA GLY A 273 -41.24 8.22 14.39
C GLY A 273 -42.33 7.33 13.78
N VAL A 274 -42.00 6.06 13.49
CA VAL A 274 -42.93 5.09 12.92
C VAL A 274 -43.96 4.68 13.97
N THR A 275 -45.24 4.63 13.58
CA THR A 275 -46.33 4.21 14.49
C THR A 275 -46.46 2.69 14.53
N SER A 276 -46.27 2.04 13.39
CA SER A 276 -46.26 0.58 13.29
C SER A 276 -45.36 0.11 12.14
N ALA A 277 -44.76 -1.07 12.29
CA ALA A 277 -43.85 -1.64 11.30
C ALA A 277 -43.98 -3.16 11.22
N ILE A 278 -43.69 -3.73 10.05
CA ILE A 278 -43.59 -5.18 9.85
C ILE A 278 -42.17 -5.49 9.40
N MET A 279 -41.46 -6.31 10.16
CA MET A 279 -40.17 -6.88 9.77
C MET A 279 -40.41 -8.23 9.09
N LEU A 280 -39.87 -8.37 7.89
CA LEU A 280 -39.99 -9.54 7.03
C LEU A 280 -38.59 -10.11 6.75
N PRO A 281 -38.18 -11.21 7.41
CA PRO A 281 -36.97 -11.92 7.02
C PRO A 281 -37.20 -12.67 5.71
N LEU A 282 -36.28 -12.52 4.76
CA LEU A 282 -36.33 -13.20 3.46
C LEU A 282 -35.31 -14.33 3.47
N HIS A 283 -35.80 -15.57 3.54
CA HIS A 283 -34.97 -16.77 3.56
C HIS A 283 -34.63 -17.22 2.14
N ALA A 284 -33.40 -17.69 1.92
CA ALA A 284 -33.08 -18.41 0.69
C ALA A 284 -33.92 -19.70 0.61
N PRO A 285 -34.50 -20.04 -0.56
CA PRO A 285 -35.24 -21.28 -0.71
C PRO A 285 -34.25 -22.43 -0.58
N GLU A 286 -34.59 -23.39 0.28
CA GLU A 286 -33.85 -24.64 0.40
C GLU A 286 -33.81 -25.31 -0.98
N ARG A 287 -32.65 -25.84 -1.38
CA ARG A 287 -32.54 -26.53 -2.68
C ARG A 287 -33.54 -27.69 -2.64
N ALA A 288 -34.61 -27.61 -3.43
CA ALA A 288 -35.44 -28.76 -3.70
C ALA A 288 -34.53 -29.83 -4.32
N GLU A 289 -34.29 -30.92 -3.58
CA GLU A 289 -33.82 -32.15 -4.20
C GLU A 289 -34.88 -32.54 -5.25
N ASP A 290 -34.43 -32.85 -6.46
CA ASP A 290 -35.27 -33.16 -7.62
C ASP A 290 -36.35 -34.19 -7.25
N ASP A 291 -37.59 -33.75 -7.01
CA ASP A 291 -38.77 -34.61 -7.01
C ASP A 291 -39.72 -34.19 -8.11
N ASP A 292 -39.94 -35.13 -9.02
CA ASP A 292 -40.70 -35.00 -10.23
C ASP A 292 -42.21 -34.95 -9.91
N GLY A 293 -42.83 -33.79 -10.09
CA GLY A 293 -44.22 -33.71 -10.52
C GLY A 293 -45.19 -32.93 -9.63
N LEU A 294 -45.79 -31.93 -10.26
CA LEU A 294 -47.09 -31.29 -9.97
C LEU A 294 -47.23 -30.56 -8.62
N GLU A 295 -47.29 -29.23 -8.73
CA GLU A 295 -47.51 -28.24 -7.67
C GLU A 295 -46.37 -28.16 -6.65
N ALA A 296 -45.25 -27.56 -7.06
CA ALA A 296 -44.31 -26.98 -6.11
C ALA A 296 -45.06 -25.89 -5.33
N ASP A 297 -45.44 -26.22 -4.10
CA ASP A 297 -45.95 -25.26 -3.13
C ASP A 297 -44.94 -24.11 -3.08
N ILE A 298 -45.37 -22.89 -3.43
CA ILE A 298 -44.50 -21.71 -3.40
C ILE A 298 -44.20 -21.48 -1.93
N GLY A 299 -43.12 -22.09 -1.43
CA GLY A 299 -42.69 -21.97 -0.04
C GLY A 299 -42.70 -20.50 0.35
N SER A 300 -43.46 -20.19 1.40
CA SER A 300 -43.50 -18.85 1.99
C SER A 300 -42.05 -18.42 2.29
N PRO A 301 -41.60 -17.24 1.83
CA PRO A 301 -40.22 -16.77 2.02
C PRO A 301 -39.87 -16.52 3.50
N PHE A 302 -40.85 -16.74 4.38
CA PHE A 302 -40.83 -16.49 5.81
C PHE A 302 -40.74 -17.78 6.64
N ASP A 303 -41.00 -18.95 6.05
CA ASP A 303 -41.13 -20.24 6.77
C ASP A 303 -39.94 -21.19 6.54
N GLY A 304 -38.75 -20.64 6.27
CA GLY A 304 -37.56 -21.42 5.92
C GLY A 304 -36.54 -21.54 7.05
N ASP A 305 -35.94 -22.73 7.21
CA ASP A 305 -34.70 -22.94 7.98
C ASP A 305 -33.44 -22.42 7.24
N GLY A 306 -33.62 -21.84 6.04
CA GLY A 306 -32.56 -21.28 5.21
C GLY A 306 -31.93 -20.00 5.76
N GLU A 307 -30.76 -19.63 5.23
CA GLU A 307 -30.09 -18.37 5.58
C GLU A 307 -30.95 -17.15 5.20
N ILE A 308 -31.05 -16.17 6.10
CA ILE A 308 -31.70 -14.88 5.81
C ILE A 308 -30.80 -14.08 4.87
N ILE A 309 -31.19 -14.00 3.60
CA ILE A 309 -30.43 -13.28 2.58
C ILE A 309 -30.74 -11.79 2.53
N ALA A 310 -31.86 -11.38 3.13
CA ALA A 310 -32.24 -9.97 3.29
C ALA A 310 -33.34 -9.82 4.35
N MET A 311 -33.50 -8.61 4.86
CA MET A 311 -34.67 -8.23 5.67
C MET A 311 -35.37 -7.03 5.04
N MET A 312 -36.69 -7.06 5.03
CA MET A 312 -37.53 -5.96 4.57
C MET A 312 -38.35 -5.41 5.73
N PHE A 313 -38.31 -4.09 5.93
CA PHE A 313 -39.16 -3.39 6.88
C PHE A 313 -40.23 -2.62 6.12
N LEU A 314 -41.50 -2.86 6.47
CA LEU A 314 -42.66 -2.11 5.98
C LEU A 314 -43.12 -1.18 7.09
N GLU A 315 -43.08 0.13 6.85
CA GLU A 315 -43.27 1.15 7.89
C GLU A 315 -44.51 2.01 7.60
N TYR A 316 -45.27 2.30 8.66
CA TYR A 316 -46.51 3.09 8.62
C TYR A 316 -46.43 4.22 9.66
N PHE A 317 -46.51 5.47 9.20
CA PHE A 317 -46.56 6.67 10.03
C PHE A 317 -47.99 7.11 10.34
N SER A 318 -48.95 6.71 9.49
CA SER A 318 -50.36 7.06 9.62
C SER A 318 -51.24 5.81 9.65
N GLY A 319 -51.52 5.30 10.85
CA GLY A 319 -52.42 4.17 11.07
C GLY A 319 -51.74 2.87 11.49
N PRO A 320 -52.52 1.85 11.89
CA PRO A 320 -52.00 0.53 12.24
C PRO A 320 -51.58 -0.24 10.98
N ALA A 321 -50.50 -0.99 11.10
CA ALA A 321 -50.10 -1.97 10.10
C ALA A 321 -51.24 -2.98 9.86
N PRO A 322 -51.40 -3.49 8.62
CA PRO A 322 -52.35 -4.56 8.35
C PRO A 322 -52.01 -5.78 9.23
N GLN A 323 -53.03 -6.37 9.86
CA GLN A 323 -52.87 -7.55 10.71
C GLN A 323 -52.57 -8.78 9.85
N GLY A 324 -51.43 -9.42 10.08
CA GLY A 324 -50.99 -10.60 9.35
C GLY A 324 -50.37 -10.31 7.98
N ILE A 325 -49.67 -11.32 7.46
CA ILE A 325 -49.02 -11.27 6.15
C ILE A 325 -50.04 -11.67 5.09
N GLY A 326 -50.57 -10.68 4.38
CA GLY A 326 -51.47 -10.93 3.26
C GLY A 326 -50.76 -11.59 2.06
N PRO A 327 -51.53 -12.18 1.12
CA PRO A 327 -50.99 -12.82 -0.08
C PRO A 327 -50.20 -11.85 -0.99
N ALA A 328 -50.54 -10.56 -0.98
CA ALA A 328 -49.79 -9.54 -1.69
C ALA A 328 -48.40 -9.30 -1.08
N THR A 329 -48.30 -9.27 0.25
CA THR A 329 -47.03 -9.12 0.98
C THR A 329 -46.14 -10.34 0.74
N ALA A 330 -46.70 -11.54 0.80
CA ALA A 330 -45.97 -12.77 0.49
C ALA A 330 -45.42 -12.77 -0.95
N LEU A 331 -46.25 -12.45 -1.95
CA LEU A 331 -45.82 -12.39 -3.35
C LEU A 331 -44.67 -11.39 -3.58
N VAL A 332 -44.79 -10.18 -3.02
CA VAL A 332 -43.75 -9.15 -3.15
C VAL A 332 -42.46 -9.58 -2.44
N ALA A 333 -42.57 -10.18 -1.26
CA ALA A 333 -41.42 -10.69 -0.52
C ALA A 333 -40.71 -11.83 -1.26
N THR A 334 -41.46 -12.75 -1.88
CA THR A 334 -40.90 -13.86 -2.68
C THR A 334 -40.12 -13.34 -3.87
N GLU A 335 -40.67 -12.39 -4.64
CA GLU A 335 -39.98 -11.81 -5.79
C GLU A 335 -38.76 -10.98 -5.38
N ALA A 336 -38.86 -10.24 -4.27
CA ALA A 336 -37.73 -9.50 -3.69
C ALA A 336 -36.61 -10.45 -3.25
N MET A 337 -36.96 -11.59 -2.65
CA MET A 337 -36.02 -12.63 -2.25
C MET A 337 -35.26 -13.18 -3.45
N TYR A 338 -35.94 -13.63 -4.51
CA TYR A 338 -35.27 -14.20 -5.69
C TYR A 338 -34.36 -13.21 -6.40
N SER A 339 -34.81 -11.96 -6.56
CA SER A 339 -34.01 -10.91 -7.20
C SER A 339 -32.79 -10.51 -6.37
N LEU A 340 -32.92 -10.39 -5.04
CA LEU A 340 -31.80 -10.10 -4.14
C LEU A 340 -30.79 -11.24 -4.14
N ARG A 341 -31.25 -12.50 -4.06
CA ARG A 341 -30.38 -13.67 -4.15
C ARG A 341 -29.51 -13.64 -5.39
N ASN A 342 -30.14 -13.46 -6.56
CA ASN A 342 -29.43 -13.41 -7.84
C ASN A 342 -28.38 -12.28 -7.89
N SER A 343 -28.72 -11.11 -7.34
CA SER A 343 -27.79 -9.97 -7.28
C SER A 343 -26.61 -10.22 -6.33
N ILE A 344 -26.85 -10.84 -5.17
CA ILE A 344 -25.83 -11.14 -4.15
C ILE A 344 -24.87 -12.23 -4.66
N GLU A 345 -25.40 -13.29 -5.29
CA GLU A 345 -24.59 -14.34 -5.91
C GLU A 345 -23.68 -13.75 -7.00
N HIS A 346 -24.17 -12.79 -7.79
CA HIS A 346 -23.38 -12.12 -8.84
C HIS A 346 -22.28 -11.18 -8.29
N GLU A 347 -22.50 -10.51 -7.15
CA GLU A 347 -21.47 -9.67 -6.49
C GLU A 347 -20.31 -10.52 -5.94
N ASN A 348 -20.58 -11.75 -5.49
CA ASN A 348 -19.63 -12.62 -4.79
C ASN A 348 -18.72 -13.47 -5.69
N VAL A 349 -18.88 -13.45 -7.02
CA VAL A 349 -18.01 -14.22 -7.92
C VAL A 349 -16.64 -13.54 -8.06
N PHE A 350 -15.62 -14.15 -7.47
CA PHE A 350 -14.23 -13.70 -7.54
C PHE A 350 -13.75 -13.57 -8.99
N GLY A 351 -13.38 -12.35 -9.40
CA GLY A 351 -12.75 -12.07 -10.69
C GLY A 351 -13.66 -11.56 -11.81
N LEU A 352 -15.00 -11.49 -11.65
CA LEU A 352 -15.89 -11.03 -12.74
C LEU A 352 -15.58 -9.62 -13.26
N ARG A 353 -15.01 -8.71 -12.46
CA ARG A 353 -14.60 -7.37 -12.95
C ARG A 353 -13.39 -7.42 -13.90
N LEU A 354 -12.46 -8.35 -13.65
CA LEU A 354 -11.34 -8.63 -14.56
C LEU A 354 -11.83 -9.40 -15.79
N TRP A 355 -12.67 -10.42 -15.59
CA TRP A 355 -13.17 -11.30 -16.66
C TRP A 355 -14.21 -10.63 -17.57
N SER A 356 -15.05 -9.72 -17.07
CA SER A 356 -15.98 -8.92 -17.89
C SER A 356 -15.25 -7.90 -18.78
N SER A 357 -14.05 -7.48 -18.37
CA SER A 357 -13.16 -6.64 -19.18
C SER A 357 -12.51 -7.47 -20.29
N VAL A 358 -12.11 -8.71 -19.99
CA VAL A 358 -11.63 -9.68 -21.01
C VAL A 358 -12.76 -10.06 -21.97
N GLY A 359 -13.97 -10.32 -21.48
CA GLY A 359 -15.14 -10.72 -22.28
C GLY A 359 -15.55 -9.69 -23.33
N ARG A 360 -15.51 -8.39 -23.00
CA ARG A 360 -15.75 -7.30 -23.96
C ARG A 360 -14.73 -7.28 -25.11
N VAL A 361 -13.47 -7.61 -24.83
CA VAL A 361 -12.40 -7.64 -25.84
C VAL A 361 -12.50 -8.89 -26.71
N VAL A 362 -12.91 -10.03 -26.14
CA VAL A 362 -13.14 -11.29 -26.88
C VAL A 362 -14.25 -11.14 -27.92
N HIS A 363 -15.31 -10.38 -27.64
CA HIS A 363 -16.39 -10.07 -28.60
C HIS A 363 -16.01 -9.03 -29.67
N SER A 364 -14.86 -8.36 -29.55
CA SER A 364 -14.42 -7.28 -30.45
C SER A 364 -13.52 -7.74 -31.60
N GLY A 365 -13.39 -9.06 -31.85
CA GLY A 365 -12.53 -9.62 -32.91
C GLY A 365 -11.01 -9.52 -32.64
N LYS A 366 -10.59 -8.98 -31.48
CA LYS A 366 -9.18 -8.80 -31.08
C LYS A 366 -8.62 -9.99 -30.27
N PHE A 367 -9.35 -11.10 -30.24
CA PHE A 367 -8.96 -12.34 -29.55
C PHE A 367 -7.51 -12.81 -29.85
N PRO A 368 -7.03 -12.86 -31.11
CA PRO A 368 -5.66 -13.32 -31.37
C PRO A 368 -4.58 -12.38 -30.80
N LEU A 369 -4.87 -11.09 -30.68
CA LEU A 369 -3.94 -10.09 -30.11
C LEU A 369 -3.80 -10.25 -28.59
N VAL A 370 -4.90 -10.50 -27.88
CA VAL A 370 -4.89 -10.73 -26.43
C VAL A 370 -4.21 -12.06 -26.10
N VAL A 371 -4.52 -13.12 -26.85
CA VAL A 371 -3.87 -14.42 -26.68
C VAL A 371 -2.37 -14.32 -27.00
N GLY A 372 -2.00 -13.59 -28.06
CA GLY A 372 -0.59 -13.32 -28.39
C GLY A 372 0.13 -12.56 -27.28
N ALA A 373 -0.48 -11.52 -26.71
CA ALA A 373 0.10 -10.77 -25.60
C ALA A 373 0.24 -11.61 -24.33
N ALA A 374 -0.74 -12.47 -24.02
CA ALA A 374 -0.67 -13.40 -22.90
C ALA A 374 0.43 -14.44 -23.09
N LEU A 375 0.52 -15.06 -24.27
CA LEU A 375 1.56 -16.03 -24.61
C LEU A 375 2.95 -15.39 -24.57
N PHE A 376 3.08 -14.17 -25.07
CA PHE A 376 4.32 -13.40 -25.00
C PHE A 376 4.72 -13.09 -23.55
N SER A 377 3.76 -12.69 -22.72
CA SER A 377 4.01 -12.42 -21.29
C SER A 377 4.45 -13.68 -20.55
N VAL A 378 3.81 -14.82 -20.81
CA VAL A 378 4.21 -16.13 -20.26
C VAL A 378 5.60 -16.53 -20.77
N ALA A 379 5.87 -16.38 -22.06
CA ALA A 379 7.18 -16.67 -22.63
C ALA A 379 8.28 -15.78 -22.02
N MET A 380 8.01 -14.49 -21.81
CA MET A 380 8.93 -13.56 -21.17
C MET A 380 9.16 -13.92 -19.69
N PHE A 381 8.12 -14.35 -18.98
CA PHE A 381 8.23 -14.83 -17.60
C PHE A 381 9.09 -16.10 -17.51
N VAL A 382 8.84 -17.08 -18.39
CA VAL A 382 9.66 -18.31 -18.48
C VAL A 382 11.10 -17.95 -18.86
N ALA A 383 11.31 -17.06 -19.83
CA ALA A 383 12.65 -16.62 -20.19
C ALA A 383 13.36 -15.95 -19.00
N ALA A 384 12.69 -15.08 -18.24
CA ALA A 384 13.26 -14.44 -17.05
C ALA A 384 13.57 -15.44 -15.92
N ALA A 385 12.83 -16.54 -15.83
CA ALA A 385 13.06 -17.60 -14.84
C ALA A 385 14.28 -18.48 -15.20
N TYR A 386 14.53 -18.73 -16.49
CA TYR A 386 15.60 -19.63 -16.95
C TYR A 386 16.89 -18.92 -17.39
N ILE A 387 16.83 -17.68 -17.86
CA ILE A 387 18.02 -16.91 -18.23
C ILE A 387 18.79 -16.57 -16.95
N GLN A 388 20.00 -17.11 -16.86
CA GLN A 388 20.92 -16.85 -15.76
C GLN A 388 21.85 -15.68 -16.10
N VAL A 389 21.93 -14.71 -15.20
CA VAL A 389 22.80 -13.54 -15.30
C VAL A 389 23.79 -13.55 -14.14
N GLU A 390 24.97 -13.00 -14.39
CA GLU A 390 26.02 -12.85 -13.39
C GLU A 390 25.62 -11.79 -12.35
N HIS A 391 25.53 -12.23 -11.09
CA HIS A 391 25.15 -11.39 -9.98
C HIS A 391 26.41 -10.94 -9.23
N HIS A 392 26.48 -9.64 -8.95
CA HIS A 392 27.59 -9.05 -8.19
C HIS A 392 27.04 -8.21 -7.05
N VAL A 393 27.73 -8.24 -5.92
CA VAL A 393 27.47 -7.40 -4.76
C VAL A 393 28.54 -6.31 -4.71
N ILE A 394 28.10 -5.06 -4.50
CA ILE A 394 29.00 -3.92 -4.39
C ILE A 394 29.35 -3.74 -2.90
N ALA A 395 30.65 -3.71 -2.61
CA ALA A 395 31.18 -3.48 -1.27
C ALA A 395 32.17 -2.31 -1.32
N THR A 396 32.17 -1.49 -0.28
CA THR A 396 33.14 -0.40 -0.09
C THR A 396 34.19 -0.81 0.91
N GLY A 397 35.40 -0.27 0.86
CA GLY A 397 36.42 -0.66 1.80
C GLY A 397 37.72 0.10 1.64
N SER A 398 38.80 -0.49 2.15
CA SER A 398 40.15 0.07 2.04
C SER A 398 41.15 -1.00 1.62
N VAL A 399 42.16 -0.62 0.83
CA VAL A 399 43.29 -1.49 0.45
C VAL A 399 44.48 -1.28 1.39
N GLU A 400 44.99 -2.36 1.98
CA GLU A 400 46.13 -2.32 2.90
C GLU A 400 47.14 -3.45 2.62
N PRO A 401 48.45 -3.20 2.83
CA PRO A 401 49.44 -4.27 2.87
C PRO A 401 49.11 -5.27 3.98
N THR A 402 49.23 -6.57 3.66
CA THR A 402 48.98 -7.65 4.61
C THR A 402 50.06 -7.67 5.69
N GLU A 403 51.30 -7.41 5.30
CA GLU A 403 52.45 -7.37 6.19
C GLU A 403 52.66 -5.95 6.76
N GLN A 404 52.26 -5.76 8.01
CA GLN A 404 52.46 -4.52 8.74
C GLN A 404 52.82 -4.79 10.20
N ARG A 405 53.76 -4.00 10.74
CA ARG A 405 54.16 -4.04 12.14
C ARG A 405 53.99 -2.69 12.81
N ARG A 406 53.35 -2.70 13.96
CA ARG A 406 53.21 -1.53 14.83
C ARG A 406 54.40 -1.48 15.77
N VAL A 407 55.08 -0.34 15.83
CA VAL A 407 56.25 -0.13 16.68
C VAL A 407 55.79 0.61 17.94
N PHE A 408 56.03 -0.01 19.09
CA PHE A 408 55.63 0.49 20.41
C PHE A 408 56.86 0.84 21.25
N SER A 409 56.68 1.70 22.25
CA SER A 409 57.74 1.96 23.24
C SER A 409 57.89 0.78 24.21
N SER A 410 59.10 0.25 24.37
CA SER A 410 59.40 -0.82 25.34
C SER A 410 59.65 -0.28 26.75
N VAL A 411 60.16 0.95 26.85
CA VAL A 411 60.49 1.64 28.10
C VAL A 411 59.86 3.04 28.13
N ASP A 412 59.80 3.64 29.31
CA ASP A 412 59.39 5.04 29.47
C ASP A 412 60.56 5.97 29.09
N GLY A 413 60.27 7.14 28.54
CA GLY A 413 61.29 8.13 28.21
C GLY A 413 60.72 9.36 27.50
N VAL A 414 61.58 10.35 27.26
CA VAL A 414 61.28 11.50 26.41
C VAL A 414 61.93 11.30 25.06
N VAL A 415 61.23 11.61 23.98
CA VAL A 415 61.78 11.51 22.62
C VAL A 415 62.88 12.56 22.44
N LYS A 416 64.12 12.10 22.26
CA LYS A 416 65.29 12.96 22.04
C LYS A 416 65.48 13.27 20.56
N GLN A 417 65.38 12.25 19.72
CA GLN A 417 65.61 12.38 18.29
C GLN A 417 64.81 11.36 17.50
N ILE A 418 64.30 11.79 16.34
CA ILE A 418 63.60 10.96 15.37
C ILE A 418 64.51 10.86 14.14
N TYR A 419 64.82 9.64 13.70
CA TYR A 419 65.72 9.38 12.56
C TYR A 419 64.99 9.16 11.24
N VAL A 420 63.66 9.05 11.28
CA VAL A 420 62.84 8.66 10.13
C VAL A 420 61.69 9.64 9.89
N GLN A 421 61.24 9.70 8.64
CA GLN A 421 60.09 10.50 8.22
C GLN A 421 59.02 9.59 7.60
N ASP A 422 57.81 10.13 7.48
CA ASP A 422 56.72 9.46 6.78
C ASP A 422 57.13 9.14 5.33
N GLY A 423 56.89 7.91 4.88
CA GLY A 423 57.31 7.42 3.56
C GLY A 423 58.77 6.99 3.45
N HIS A 424 59.58 7.10 4.51
CA HIS A 424 60.98 6.66 4.48
C HIS A 424 61.08 5.13 4.48
N ARG A 425 61.93 4.56 3.61
CA ARG A 425 62.23 3.12 3.59
C ARG A 425 63.29 2.79 4.64
N VAL A 426 63.06 1.72 5.39
CA VAL A 426 63.93 1.23 6.46
C VAL A 426 64.11 -0.28 6.34
N ASN A 427 65.26 -0.77 6.76
CA ASN A 427 65.54 -2.20 6.89
C ASN A 427 65.28 -2.66 8.33
N GLU A 428 65.10 -3.97 8.52
CA GLU A 428 65.09 -4.57 9.85
C GLU A 428 66.35 -4.19 10.64
N GLY A 429 66.17 -3.72 11.88
CA GLY A 429 67.23 -3.25 12.76
C GLY A 429 67.59 -1.76 12.63
N ASP A 430 67.10 -1.05 11.61
CA ASP A 430 67.40 0.37 11.44
C ASP A 430 66.85 1.20 12.61
N SER A 431 67.62 2.22 13.01
CA SER A 431 67.25 3.12 14.12
C SER A 431 66.12 4.06 13.71
N LEU A 432 65.05 4.09 14.51
CA LEU A 432 63.85 4.89 14.22
C LEU A 432 63.76 6.10 15.13
N ILE A 433 63.81 5.87 16.44
CA ILE A 433 63.60 6.89 17.47
C ILE A 433 64.57 6.62 18.61
N LEU A 434 65.23 7.67 19.09
CA LEU A 434 66.04 7.65 20.29
C LEU A 434 65.28 8.30 21.44
N LEU A 435 65.16 7.56 22.54
CA LEU A 435 64.60 8.03 23.80
C LEU A 435 65.69 8.43 24.78
N GLU A 436 65.33 9.31 25.70
CA GLU A 436 66.13 9.69 26.85
C GLU A 436 65.34 9.48 28.13
N ASN A 437 65.97 8.87 29.14
CA ASN A 437 65.36 8.64 30.44
C ASN A 437 66.38 8.96 31.54
N ALA A 438 66.23 10.14 32.14
CA ALA A 438 67.11 10.63 33.20
C ALA A 438 67.10 9.72 34.44
N ASP A 439 65.97 9.07 34.75
CA ASP A 439 65.87 8.15 35.89
C ASP A 439 66.64 6.84 35.65
N LEU A 440 66.70 6.35 34.40
CA LEU A 440 67.53 5.19 34.03
C LEU A 440 69.02 5.54 34.10
N GLU A 441 69.40 6.72 33.63
CA GLU A 441 70.78 7.20 33.68
C GLU A 441 71.26 7.38 35.13
N SER A 442 70.47 8.08 35.96
CA SER A 442 70.79 8.25 37.39
C SER A 442 70.91 6.92 38.14
N ARG A 443 70.02 5.95 37.85
CA ARG A 443 70.12 4.60 38.42
C ARG A 443 71.38 3.86 37.97
N ALA A 444 71.73 3.95 36.69
CA ALA A 444 72.96 3.33 36.17
C ALA A 444 74.22 3.86 36.85
N GLU A 445 74.29 5.18 37.06
CA GLU A 445 75.40 5.83 37.77
C GLU A 445 75.46 5.38 39.25
N SER A 446 74.33 5.36 39.95
CA SER A 446 74.25 4.91 41.35
C SER A 446 74.73 3.48 41.52
N LEU A 447 74.23 2.54 40.70
CA LEU A 447 74.66 1.14 40.74
C LEU A 447 76.15 0.99 40.44
N THR A 448 76.68 1.77 39.50
CA THR A 448 78.11 1.75 39.18
C THR A 448 78.94 2.20 40.40
N GLY A 449 78.52 3.23 41.12
CA GLY A 449 79.15 3.69 42.36
C GLY A 449 79.10 2.65 43.50
N GLU A 450 77.96 1.97 43.65
CA GLU A 450 77.78 0.89 44.63
C GLU A 450 78.69 -0.30 44.33
N ILE A 451 78.73 -0.75 43.07
CA ILE A 451 79.62 -1.82 42.60
C ILE A 451 81.09 -1.45 42.86
N GLN A 452 81.51 -0.22 42.55
CA GLN A 452 82.88 0.23 42.83
C GLN A 452 83.21 0.23 44.32
N THR A 453 82.26 0.62 45.17
CA THR A 453 82.45 0.64 46.63
C THR A 453 82.55 -0.77 47.20
N ALA A 454 81.64 -1.66 46.82
CA ALA A 454 81.67 -3.06 47.23
C ALA A 454 82.92 -3.79 46.69
N THR A 455 83.35 -3.50 45.45
CA THR A 455 84.57 -4.06 44.86
C THR A 455 85.82 -3.61 45.62
N ARG A 456 85.93 -2.32 45.96
CA ARG A 456 87.05 -1.81 46.77
C ARG A 456 87.07 -2.42 48.17
N ARG A 457 85.90 -2.58 48.80
CA ARG A 457 85.81 -3.23 50.12
C ARG A 457 86.23 -4.70 50.05
N LEU A 458 85.79 -5.44 49.03
CA LEU A 458 86.21 -6.82 48.79
C LEU A 458 87.74 -6.91 48.62
N ALA A 459 88.32 -6.05 47.79
CA ALA A 459 89.77 -6.01 47.57
C ALA A 459 90.55 -5.73 48.87
N SER A 460 90.03 -4.84 49.73
CA SER A 460 90.65 -4.53 51.02
C SER A 460 90.66 -5.73 51.97
N ILE A 461 89.55 -6.49 52.03
CA ILE A 461 89.44 -7.70 52.86
C ILE A 461 90.36 -8.81 52.32
N GLN A 462 90.42 -8.97 51.00
CA GLN A 462 91.31 -9.94 50.36
C GLN A 462 92.79 -9.61 50.62
N ALA A 463 93.18 -8.34 50.56
CA ALA A 463 94.54 -7.90 50.87
C ALA A 463 94.92 -8.18 52.34
N VAL A 464 94.01 -7.93 53.29
CA VAL A 464 94.25 -8.24 54.71
C VAL A 464 94.40 -9.75 54.94
N ARG A 465 93.60 -10.58 54.26
CA ARG A 465 93.66 -12.06 54.40
C ARG A 465 94.96 -12.66 53.88
N LEU A 466 95.61 -12.03 52.90
CA LEU A 466 96.90 -12.48 52.33
C LEU A 466 98.09 -12.24 53.27
N ASN A 467 97.89 -11.57 54.42
CA ASN A 467 98.95 -11.27 55.38
C ASN A 467 99.24 -12.50 56.29
N PRO A 468 100.48 -13.04 56.33
CA PRO A 468 100.79 -14.33 56.98
C PRO A 468 100.65 -14.40 58.52
N GLY A 469 100.35 -13.28 59.19
CA GLY A 469 100.27 -13.18 60.67
C GLY A 469 98.86 -13.13 61.25
N THR A 470 97.82 -13.47 60.49
CA THR A 470 96.41 -13.29 60.89
C THR A 470 95.89 -14.43 61.78
N ASP A 471 95.25 -14.08 62.91
CA ASP A 471 94.62 -15.03 63.85
C ASP A 471 93.54 -15.91 63.16
N PRO A 472 93.48 -17.24 63.41
CA PRO A 472 92.48 -18.16 62.85
C PRO A 472 91.01 -17.72 63.06
N SER A 473 90.71 -17.08 64.19
CA SER A 473 89.37 -16.59 64.51
C SER A 473 88.97 -15.36 63.67
N GLN A 474 89.93 -14.48 63.42
CA GLN A 474 89.76 -13.28 62.58
C GLN A 474 89.63 -13.66 61.10
N SER A 475 90.44 -14.62 60.65
CA SER A 475 90.36 -15.16 59.28
C SER A 475 88.98 -15.75 58.96
N SER A 476 88.37 -16.47 59.92
CA SER A 476 87.02 -17.04 59.77
C SER A 476 85.93 -15.97 59.64
N ARG A 477 86.03 -14.87 60.39
CA ARG A 477 85.09 -13.73 60.29
C ARG A 477 85.23 -13.01 58.95
N MET A 478 86.46 -12.76 58.52
CA MET A 478 86.75 -12.13 57.22
C MET A 478 86.27 -12.98 56.04
N ALA A 479 86.34 -14.31 56.13
CA ALA A 479 85.82 -15.21 55.09
C ALA A 479 84.29 -15.17 54.98
N LEU A 480 83.58 -14.97 56.09
CA LEU A 480 82.13 -14.78 56.07
C LEU A 480 81.77 -13.43 55.43
N GLU A 481 82.47 -12.35 55.81
CA GLU A 481 82.27 -11.01 55.24
C GLU A 481 82.61 -10.97 53.74
N GLU A 482 83.68 -11.64 53.32
CA GLU A 482 84.02 -11.79 51.90
C GLU A 482 82.90 -12.48 51.12
N ARG A 483 82.37 -13.61 51.61
CA ARG A 483 81.26 -14.31 50.94
C ARG A 483 80.02 -13.44 50.86
N GLN A 484 79.73 -12.67 51.91
CA GLN A 484 78.60 -11.75 51.93
C GLN A 484 78.78 -10.66 50.85
N LEU A 485 79.94 -10.02 50.77
CA LEU A 485 80.25 -9.01 49.76
C LEU A 485 80.29 -9.57 48.33
N GLN A 486 80.76 -10.80 48.15
CA GLN A 486 80.70 -11.49 46.86
C GLN A 486 79.25 -11.71 46.41
N SER A 487 78.38 -12.12 47.33
CA SER A 487 76.94 -12.27 47.06
C SER A 487 76.28 -10.94 46.72
N GLU A 488 76.63 -9.89 47.47
CA GLU A 488 76.15 -8.52 47.22
C GLU A 488 76.61 -8.00 45.85
N LEU A 489 77.89 -8.13 45.51
CA LEU A 489 78.42 -7.78 44.20
C LEU A 489 77.74 -8.55 43.06
N LYS A 490 77.43 -9.83 43.28
CA LYS A 490 76.69 -10.63 42.29
C LYS A 490 75.29 -10.06 42.07
N ASN A 491 74.59 -9.68 43.13
CA ASN A 491 73.26 -9.06 43.03
C ASN A 491 73.33 -7.69 42.33
N LEU A 492 74.26 -6.82 42.73
CA LEU A 492 74.45 -5.50 42.11
C LEU A 492 74.77 -5.60 40.62
N ARG A 493 75.64 -6.54 40.21
CA ARG A 493 75.94 -6.78 38.79
C ARG A 493 74.72 -7.29 38.02
N ALA A 494 73.92 -8.17 38.61
CA ALA A 494 72.69 -8.63 37.98
C ALA A 494 71.69 -7.48 37.78
N GLN A 495 71.59 -6.55 38.73
CA GLN A 495 70.75 -5.35 38.58
C GLN A 495 71.33 -4.39 37.53
N GLN A 496 72.66 -4.23 37.46
CA GLN A 496 73.31 -3.43 36.42
C GLN A 496 73.03 -3.98 35.03
N GLU A 497 73.08 -5.30 34.86
CA GLU A 497 72.76 -5.96 33.58
C GLU A 497 71.32 -5.66 33.13
N LEU A 498 70.35 -5.65 34.04
CA LEU A 498 68.97 -5.26 33.74
C LEU A 498 68.86 -3.80 33.30
N ILE A 499 69.58 -2.89 33.95
CA ILE A 499 69.59 -1.47 33.57
C ILE A 499 70.24 -1.28 32.19
N VAL A 500 71.33 -1.99 31.89
CA VAL A 500 71.97 -1.95 30.57
C VAL A 500 71.02 -2.48 29.49
N GLN A 501 70.28 -3.55 29.75
CA GLN A 501 69.24 -4.03 28.83
C GLN A 501 68.17 -2.96 28.58
N GLN A 502 67.67 -2.30 29.64
CA GLN A 502 66.70 -1.21 29.51
C GLN A 502 67.26 0.01 28.76
N GLN A 503 68.54 0.33 28.93
CA GLN A 503 69.20 1.41 28.18
C GLN A 503 69.31 1.08 26.69
N ASN A 504 69.56 -0.17 26.32
CA ASN A 504 69.57 -0.60 24.92
C ASN A 504 68.16 -0.50 24.29
N GLU A 505 67.10 -0.66 25.08
CA GLU A 505 65.71 -0.47 24.64
C GLU A 505 65.30 0.99 24.45
N LEU A 506 66.12 1.98 24.86
CA LEU A 506 65.90 3.40 24.56
C LEU A 506 66.09 3.72 23.07
N LEU A 507 66.86 2.90 22.35
CA LEU A 507 66.98 2.99 20.90
C LEU A 507 65.94 2.08 20.26
N ILE A 508 64.90 2.68 19.71
CA ILE A 508 63.82 1.95 19.06
C ILE A 508 64.22 1.66 17.62
N THR A 509 64.26 0.39 17.25
CA THR A 509 64.65 -0.09 15.93
C THR A 509 63.47 -0.68 15.17
N SER A 510 63.65 -0.85 13.86
CA SER A 510 62.65 -1.46 12.98
C SER A 510 62.57 -2.99 13.17
N PRO A 511 61.38 -3.58 13.43
CA PRO A 511 61.23 -5.03 13.52
C PRO A 511 61.13 -5.74 12.15
N ILE A 512 60.89 -5.00 11.06
CA ILE A 512 60.81 -5.53 9.69
C ILE A 512 61.39 -4.52 8.70
N SER A 513 61.80 -4.97 7.51
CA SER A 513 62.09 -4.06 6.40
C SER A 513 60.78 -3.55 5.79
N GLY A 514 60.70 -2.26 5.46
CA GLY A 514 59.48 -1.68 4.92
C GLY A 514 59.52 -0.16 4.84
N THR A 515 58.34 0.45 4.70
CA THR A 515 58.17 1.91 4.65
C THR A 515 57.49 2.40 5.93
N VAL A 516 57.98 3.51 6.46
CA VAL A 516 57.43 4.14 7.67
C VAL A 516 56.11 4.84 7.33
N VAL A 517 55.07 4.50 8.07
CA VAL A 517 53.75 5.15 8.03
C VAL A 517 53.51 5.85 9.37
N GLY A 518 53.57 7.16 9.35
CA GLY A 518 53.49 8.01 10.53
C GLY A 518 53.27 9.47 10.13
N TRP A 519 52.01 9.86 9.97
CA TRP A 519 51.66 11.25 9.66
C TRP A 519 52.19 12.19 10.74
N GLN A 520 53.01 13.16 10.32
CA GLN A 520 53.60 14.22 11.17
C GLN A 520 54.30 13.71 12.44
N LEU A 521 55.20 12.73 12.28
CA LEU A 521 55.99 12.15 13.39
C LEU A 521 56.64 13.21 14.29
N ASP A 522 57.36 14.18 13.71
CA ASP A 522 58.01 15.25 14.48
C ASP A 522 57.01 16.02 15.35
N ARG A 523 55.87 16.46 14.80
CA ARG A 523 54.87 17.21 15.58
C ARG A 523 54.22 16.39 16.68
N ARG A 524 54.11 15.07 16.49
CA ARG A 524 53.40 14.17 17.42
C ARG A 524 54.28 13.69 18.55
N LEU A 525 55.59 13.55 18.29
CA LEU A 525 56.51 12.81 19.14
C LEU A 525 57.69 13.66 19.63
N SER A 526 58.16 14.68 18.90
CA SER A 526 59.32 15.46 19.33
C SER A 526 59.09 16.10 20.69
N ASP A 527 60.10 15.97 21.57
CA ASP A 527 60.11 16.46 22.96
C ASP A 527 58.93 15.96 23.83
N ARG A 528 58.25 14.89 23.40
CA ARG A 528 57.09 14.35 24.10
C ARG A 528 57.49 13.23 25.07
N PRO A 529 56.97 13.23 26.30
CA PRO A 529 57.08 12.08 27.18
C PRO A 529 56.23 10.93 26.64
N ILE A 530 56.83 9.75 26.52
CA ILE A 530 56.17 8.51 26.10
C ILE A 530 56.31 7.45 27.19
N THR A 531 55.26 6.64 27.30
CA THR A 531 55.19 5.52 28.24
C THR A 531 55.29 4.21 27.48
N ARG A 532 55.74 3.17 28.18
CA ARG A 532 55.73 1.79 27.70
C ARG A 532 54.36 1.42 27.15
N GLY A 533 54.35 0.83 25.95
CA GLY A 533 53.15 0.42 25.24
C GLY A 533 52.56 1.50 24.32
N ASN A 534 53.06 2.74 24.32
CA ASN A 534 52.58 3.76 23.38
C ASN A 534 52.93 3.38 21.93
N LEU A 535 51.95 3.48 21.04
CA LEU A 535 52.15 3.32 19.59
C LEU A 535 52.87 4.54 19.04
N LEU A 536 54.05 4.34 18.45
CA LEU A 536 54.87 5.41 17.91
C LEU A 536 54.62 5.59 16.42
N LEU A 537 54.82 4.51 15.66
CA LEU A 537 54.67 4.48 14.22
C LEU A 537 54.33 3.08 13.72
N ARG A 538 54.02 2.96 12.43
CA ARG A 538 53.78 1.70 11.76
C ARG A 538 54.79 1.53 10.63
N ILE A 539 55.21 0.30 10.39
CA ILE A 539 56.07 -0.08 9.26
C ILE A 539 55.30 -1.09 8.44
N VAL A 540 55.31 -0.89 7.14
CA VAL A 540 54.53 -1.68 6.17
C VAL A 540 55.44 -2.17 5.07
N ASP A 541 55.29 -3.41 4.67
CA ASP A 541 55.97 -3.92 3.49
C ASP A 541 55.09 -3.71 2.25
N HIS A 542 55.52 -2.82 1.35
CA HIS A 542 54.83 -2.58 0.07
C HIS A 542 55.07 -3.68 -0.97
N SER A 543 56.15 -4.44 -0.82
CA SER A 543 56.53 -5.51 -1.76
C SER A 543 55.79 -6.81 -1.50
N GLY A 544 55.24 -6.98 -0.29
CA GLY A 544 54.43 -8.12 0.09
C GLY A 544 53.01 -8.13 -0.49
N PRO A 545 52.21 -9.14 -0.12
CA PRO A 545 50.84 -9.27 -0.61
C PRO A 545 49.92 -8.19 -0.05
N TRP A 546 49.02 -7.69 -0.89
CA TRP A 546 48.01 -6.72 -0.50
C TRP A 546 46.66 -7.39 -0.23
N SER A 547 45.88 -6.78 0.67
CA SER A 547 44.55 -7.23 1.01
C SER A 547 43.56 -6.07 1.03
N LEU A 548 42.31 -6.36 0.68
CA LEU A 548 41.18 -5.46 0.78
C LEU A 548 40.43 -5.78 2.07
N ARG A 549 40.17 -4.77 2.88
CA ARG A 549 39.15 -4.83 3.93
C ARG A 549 37.88 -4.23 3.38
N LEU A 550 36.88 -5.07 3.13
CA LEU A 550 35.61 -4.71 2.53
C LEU A 550 34.51 -4.68 3.60
N HIS A 551 33.57 -3.77 3.43
CA HIS A 551 32.34 -3.66 4.20
C HIS A 551 31.19 -4.02 3.27
N VAL A 552 30.65 -5.22 3.46
CA VAL A 552 29.50 -5.72 2.70
C VAL A 552 28.24 -5.28 3.45
N PRO A 553 27.29 -4.56 2.81
CA PRO A 553 26.04 -4.21 3.48
C PRO A 553 25.28 -5.46 3.91
N ASP A 554 24.78 -5.48 5.16
CA ASP A 554 24.15 -6.67 5.75
C ASP A 554 22.98 -7.21 4.92
N TYR A 555 22.18 -6.31 4.36
CA TYR A 555 21.04 -6.67 3.49
C TYR A 555 21.46 -7.29 2.13
N GLN A 556 22.72 -7.17 1.73
CA GLN A 556 23.29 -7.81 0.52
C GLN A 556 24.26 -8.94 0.85
N ALA A 557 24.45 -9.29 2.12
CA ALA A 557 25.43 -10.29 2.52
C ALA A 557 24.99 -11.73 2.22
N GLY A 558 23.67 -12.01 2.25
CA GLY A 558 23.13 -13.35 1.96
C GLY A 558 23.68 -13.99 0.68
N PRO A 559 23.60 -13.32 -0.49
CA PRO A 559 24.19 -13.80 -1.75
C PRO A 559 25.68 -14.11 -1.67
N VAL A 560 26.45 -13.31 -0.92
CA VAL A 560 27.89 -13.51 -0.74
C VAL A 560 28.15 -14.73 0.14
N ILE A 561 27.40 -14.90 1.22
CA ILE A 561 27.48 -16.06 2.12
C ILE A 561 27.16 -17.35 1.36
N GLU A 562 26.04 -17.37 0.62
CA GLU A 562 25.62 -18.53 -0.17
C GLU A 562 26.70 -18.93 -1.20
N ALA A 563 27.26 -17.95 -1.90
CA ALA A 563 28.30 -18.20 -2.90
C ALA A 563 29.61 -18.69 -2.24
N LEU A 564 30.02 -18.12 -1.10
CA LEU A 564 31.21 -18.53 -0.37
C LEU A 564 31.06 -19.90 0.31
N GLN A 565 29.83 -20.36 0.57
CA GLN A 565 29.56 -21.74 1.00
C GLN A 565 29.67 -22.74 -0.15
N ALA A 566 29.40 -22.32 -1.38
CA ALA A 566 29.49 -23.15 -2.57
C ALA A 566 30.92 -23.21 -3.14
N GLU A 567 31.65 -22.10 -3.07
CA GLU A 567 33.02 -21.94 -3.57
C GLU A 567 33.94 -21.40 -2.46
N ASP A 568 35.12 -22.00 -2.28
CA ASP A 568 36.07 -21.61 -1.22
C ASP A 568 36.65 -20.19 -1.37
N SER A 569 36.58 -19.60 -2.56
CA SER A 569 37.03 -18.23 -2.82
C SER A 569 36.22 -17.58 -3.95
N LEU A 570 35.77 -16.34 -3.77
CA LEU A 570 35.00 -15.61 -4.78
C LEU A 570 35.88 -14.59 -5.52
N PRO A 571 35.76 -14.45 -6.85
CA PRO A 571 36.48 -13.42 -7.58
C PRO A 571 35.90 -12.04 -7.28
N VAL A 572 36.80 -11.08 -7.04
CA VAL A 572 36.50 -9.69 -6.71
C VAL A 572 37.22 -8.80 -7.71
N GLN A 573 36.50 -7.84 -8.28
CA GLN A 573 37.09 -6.74 -9.04
C GLN A 573 36.99 -5.47 -8.22
N PHE A 574 38.04 -4.68 -8.13
CA PHE A 574 38.00 -3.44 -7.36
C PHE A 574 38.67 -2.28 -8.11
N ALA A 575 38.13 -1.09 -7.88
CA ALA A 575 38.71 0.17 -8.33
C ALA A 575 39.06 1.02 -7.09
N VAL A 576 40.14 1.79 -7.19
CA VAL A 576 40.62 2.63 -6.09
C VAL A 576 40.16 4.06 -6.35
N ALA A 577 39.75 4.79 -5.30
CA ALA A 577 39.22 6.14 -5.47
C ALA A 577 40.20 7.13 -6.13
N THR A 578 41.50 6.88 -6.05
CA THR A 578 42.55 7.69 -6.69
C THR A 578 42.76 7.37 -8.17
N ASP A 579 42.31 6.20 -8.63
CA ASP A 579 42.37 5.76 -10.02
C ASP A 579 41.12 4.94 -10.37
N PRO A 580 39.99 5.62 -10.67
CA PRO A 580 38.71 4.96 -10.91
C PRO A 580 38.62 4.30 -12.29
N ASP A 581 39.53 4.64 -13.22
CA ASP A 581 39.54 4.10 -14.58
C ASP A 581 40.22 2.72 -14.63
N ALA A 582 41.15 2.45 -13.70
CA ALA A 582 41.80 1.16 -13.54
C ALA A 582 40.98 0.20 -12.65
N SER A 583 40.90 -1.07 -13.05
CA SER A 583 40.25 -2.13 -12.27
C SER A 583 41.22 -3.27 -12.02
N PHE A 584 41.34 -3.68 -10.76
CA PHE A 584 42.26 -4.72 -10.31
C PHE A 584 41.51 -5.97 -9.85
N ALA A 585 42.19 -7.11 -9.84
CA ALA A 585 41.63 -8.40 -9.43
C ALA A 585 42.04 -8.77 -7.99
N ALA A 586 41.08 -9.33 -7.24
CA ALA A 586 41.28 -9.89 -5.91
C ALA A 586 40.43 -11.16 -5.74
N LYS A 587 40.74 -11.94 -4.71
CA LYS A 587 39.95 -13.11 -4.31
C LYS A 587 39.46 -12.93 -2.89
N LEU A 588 38.14 -13.06 -2.68
CA LEU A 588 37.54 -13.03 -1.36
C LEU A 588 37.89 -14.33 -0.63
N ASN A 589 38.60 -14.22 0.50
CA ASN A 589 39.07 -15.36 1.27
C ASN A 589 38.17 -15.64 2.47
N SER A 590 37.68 -14.58 3.13
CA SER A 590 36.88 -14.74 4.35
C SER A 590 35.92 -13.58 4.58
N MET A 591 34.89 -13.86 5.35
CA MET A 591 33.89 -12.90 5.77
C MET A 591 33.52 -13.15 7.23
N ALA A 592 33.30 -12.08 7.99
CA ALA A 592 32.91 -12.15 9.38
C ALA A 592 31.52 -12.77 9.53
N THR A 593 31.30 -13.47 10.64
CA THR A 593 30.01 -14.11 10.95
C THR A 593 29.02 -13.14 11.60
N ALA A 594 29.51 -12.01 12.13
CA ALA A 594 28.70 -11.03 12.84
C ALA A 594 28.69 -9.70 12.10
N ALA A 595 27.49 -9.10 11.99
CA ALA A 595 27.33 -7.74 11.52
C ALA A 595 27.71 -6.74 12.61
N ARG A 596 28.27 -5.60 12.21
CA ARG A 596 28.54 -4.44 13.07
C ARG A 596 28.01 -3.16 12.44
N LEU A 597 27.95 -2.09 13.23
CA LEU A 597 27.70 -0.76 12.69
C LEU A 597 29.00 -0.15 12.17
N ASP A 598 28.94 0.48 11.00
CA ASP A 598 30.01 1.33 10.48
C ASP A 598 29.94 2.76 11.07
N GLU A 599 30.86 3.63 10.66
CA GLU A 599 30.90 5.02 11.11
C GLU A 599 29.67 5.84 10.64
N ALA A 600 28.99 5.39 9.60
CA ALA A 600 27.76 5.99 9.07
C ALA A 600 26.49 5.43 9.74
N GLY A 601 26.60 4.47 10.67
CA GLY A 601 25.48 3.83 11.35
C GLY A 601 24.76 2.78 10.50
N GLN A 602 25.36 2.29 9.43
CA GLN A 602 24.85 1.19 8.61
C GLN A 602 25.34 -0.16 9.13
N HIS A 603 24.47 -1.17 9.05
CA HIS A 603 24.86 -2.55 9.35
C HIS A 603 25.69 -3.13 8.22
N VAL A 604 26.93 -3.51 8.52
CA VAL A 604 27.89 -4.07 7.58
C VAL A 604 28.53 -5.32 8.14
N ILE A 605 28.94 -6.21 7.25
CA ILE A 605 29.74 -7.40 7.54
C ILE A 605 31.13 -7.18 6.95
N ASP A 606 32.16 -7.34 7.79
CA ASP A 606 33.55 -7.20 7.35
C ASP A 606 33.98 -8.41 6.53
N ALA A 607 34.63 -8.18 5.40
CA ALA A 607 35.17 -9.21 4.55
C ALA A 607 36.61 -8.90 4.14
N VAL A 608 37.42 -9.92 3.93
CA VAL A 608 38.83 -9.79 3.55
C VAL A 608 39.06 -10.48 2.22
N ALA A 609 39.57 -9.71 1.26
CA ALA A 609 39.98 -10.23 -0.05
C ALA A 609 41.50 -10.05 -0.24
N GLN A 610 42.16 -10.99 -0.88
CA GLN A 610 43.58 -10.91 -1.22
C GLN A 610 43.74 -10.44 -2.66
N VAL A 611 44.55 -9.39 -2.86
CA VAL A 611 44.83 -8.85 -4.19
C VAL A 611 45.70 -9.83 -4.96
N SER A 612 45.34 -10.10 -6.21
CA SER A 612 46.17 -10.93 -7.11
C SER A 612 47.24 -10.04 -7.71
N GLN A 613 48.48 -10.16 -7.22
CA GLN A 613 49.64 -9.63 -7.92
C GLN A 613 49.94 -10.62 -9.05
N ASP A 614 49.57 -10.27 -10.27
CA ASP A 614 50.05 -11.01 -11.43
C ASP A 614 51.56 -10.77 -11.54
N ASP A 615 52.33 -11.81 -11.21
CA ASP A 615 53.77 -11.86 -11.48
C ASP A 615 53.93 -11.78 -13.01
N PRO A 616 54.60 -10.76 -13.57
CA PRO A 616 54.67 -10.54 -15.02
C PRO A 616 55.31 -11.70 -15.81
N ASP A 617 55.86 -12.72 -15.13
CA ASP A 617 56.48 -13.91 -15.72
C ASP A 617 55.61 -15.18 -15.75
N GLN A 618 54.33 -15.14 -15.35
CA GLN A 618 53.42 -16.29 -15.51
C GLN A 618 52.25 -15.96 -16.45
N SER A 619 52.56 -15.89 -17.75
CA SER A 619 51.58 -16.10 -18.81
C SER A 619 51.30 -17.60 -18.97
N PRO A 620 50.12 -18.15 -18.65
CA PRO A 620 49.77 -19.50 -19.05
C PRO A 620 49.20 -19.45 -20.47
N ASP A 621 49.93 -20.07 -21.40
CA ASP A 621 49.49 -20.60 -22.68
C ASP A 621 48.48 -19.78 -23.50
N ALA A 622 49.03 -19.04 -24.46
CA ALA A 622 48.38 -18.75 -25.73
C ALA A 622 48.06 -20.07 -26.46
N SER A 623 46.93 -20.69 -26.13
CA SER A 623 46.35 -21.82 -26.88
C SER A 623 44.84 -21.94 -26.63
N ALA A 624 44.06 -20.97 -27.12
CA ALA A 624 42.66 -21.25 -27.44
C ALA A 624 42.10 -20.31 -28.53
N VAL A 625 41.99 -20.89 -29.73
CA VAL A 625 40.90 -20.68 -30.70
C VAL A 625 40.93 -19.39 -31.53
N ASN A 626 41.57 -19.52 -32.71
CA ASN A 626 41.18 -18.79 -33.92
C ASN A 626 39.70 -19.07 -34.27
N GLN A 627 38.87 -18.03 -34.32
CA GLN A 627 37.68 -18.01 -35.18
C GLN A 627 37.58 -16.66 -35.92
N PRO A 628 37.15 -16.68 -37.20
CA PRO A 628 37.32 -15.56 -38.11
C PRO A 628 36.27 -14.47 -37.91
N SER A 629 36.70 -13.23 -38.07
CA SER A 629 35.88 -12.03 -38.09
C SER A 629 34.92 -12.02 -39.28
N LEU A 630 33.61 -11.96 -39.02
CA LEU A 630 32.61 -11.47 -39.96
C LEU A 630 31.98 -10.20 -39.39
N ALA A 631 32.00 -9.17 -40.22
CA ALA A 631 31.62 -7.81 -39.90
C ALA A 631 30.11 -7.60 -39.79
N SER A 632 29.77 -6.53 -39.07
CA SER A 632 28.55 -5.71 -39.12
C SER A 632 27.31 -6.23 -38.38
N GLY A 633 26.82 -5.38 -37.46
CA GLY A 633 25.46 -5.48 -36.91
C GLY A 633 25.38 -5.25 -35.40
N PHE A 634 25.41 -3.98 -34.98
CA PHE A 634 24.81 -3.45 -33.75
C PHE A 634 24.91 -4.30 -32.46
N ARG A 635 25.97 -4.07 -31.68
CA ARG A 635 26.08 -4.55 -30.29
C ARG A 635 25.40 -3.51 -29.38
N PRO A 636 24.43 -3.87 -28.51
CA PRO A 636 23.96 -2.94 -27.47
C PRO A 636 25.15 -2.61 -26.54
N PRO A 637 25.13 -1.50 -25.79
CA PRO A 637 26.21 -1.15 -24.89
C PRO A 637 26.29 -2.19 -23.78
N SER A 638 27.13 -3.22 -23.96
CA SER A 638 27.66 -3.99 -22.85
C SER A 638 28.57 -3.05 -22.09
N ILE A 639 28.17 -2.65 -20.88
CA ILE A 639 29.08 -2.05 -19.90
C ILE A 639 30.19 -3.09 -19.71
N GLY A 640 31.32 -2.83 -20.36
CA GLY A 640 32.40 -3.78 -20.51
C GLY A 640 33.02 -4.08 -19.15
N ILE A 641 33.10 -5.36 -18.83
CA ILE A 641 34.15 -5.86 -17.94
C ILE A 641 35.42 -5.79 -18.80
N GLY A 642 36.24 -4.77 -18.59
CA GLY A 642 37.59 -4.72 -19.13
C GLY A 642 38.44 -5.84 -18.52
N ASN A 643 39.52 -6.22 -19.21
CA ASN A 643 40.52 -7.07 -18.56
C ASN A 643 41.12 -6.27 -17.38
N PRO A 644 41.34 -6.88 -16.21
CA PRO A 644 41.91 -6.18 -15.08
C PRO A 644 43.33 -5.69 -15.41
N ASP A 645 43.67 -4.49 -14.93
CA ASP A 645 45.00 -3.91 -15.07
C ASP A 645 45.97 -4.53 -14.04
N SER A 646 47.27 -4.51 -14.34
CA SER A 646 48.31 -5.00 -13.44
C SER A 646 48.45 -4.10 -12.21
N PHE A 647 48.40 -4.69 -11.02
CA PHE A 647 48.50 -3.96 -9.75
C PHE A 647 49.95 -3.53 -9.45
N ASP A 648 50.25 -2.23 -9.46
CA ASP A 648 51.52 -1.67 -8.96
C ASP A 648 51.34 -1.10 -7.54
N ALA A 649 52.06 -1.70 -6.58
CA ALA A 649 52.02 -1.33 -5.17
C ALA A 649 52.61 0.05 -4.86
N ASN A 650 53.40 0.65 -5.77
CA ASN A 650 54.04 1.95 -5.55
C ASN A 650 53.12 3.15 -5.84
N ASP A 651 52.10 2.97 -6.68
CA ASP A 651 51.19 4.05 -7.08
C ASP A 651 50.00 4.22 -6.12
N LEU A 652 49.85 3.30 -5.16
CA LEU A 652 48.71 3.24 -4.27
C LEU A 652 49.03 3.72 -2.86
N ARG A 653 48.17 4.60 -2.36
CA ARG A 653 48.22 5.04 -0.95
C ARG A 653 47.65 3.94 -0.06
N ILE A 654 48.36 3.66 1.04
CA ILE A 654 47.90 2.71 2.04
C ILE A 654 46.61 3.20 2.68
N GLY A 655 45.62 2.31 2.76
CA GLY A 655 44.30 2.64 3.27
C GLY A 655 43.49 3.50 2.30
N ALA A 656 43.84 3.54 1.01
CA ALA A 656 43.01 4.20 0.01
C ALA A 656 41.64 3.52 -0.06
N ASP A 657 40.60 4.34 -0.21
CA ASP A 657 39.23 3.86 -0.36
C ASP A 657 39.09 3.09 -1.67
N VAL A 658 38.42 1.94 -1.60
CA VAL A 658 38.15 1.08 -2.74
C VAL A 658 36.67 0.79 -2.85
N THR A 659 36.21 0.65 -4.10
CA THR A 659 34.91 0.07 -4.41
C THR A 659 35.14 -1.28 -5.08
N ALA A 660 34.57 -2.33 -4.51
CA ALA A 660 34.74 -3.70 -4.94
C ALA A 660 33.41 -4.30 -5.42
N ARG A 661 33.48 -5.09 -6.49
CA ARG A 661 32.40 -5.91 -7.03
C ARG A 661 32.75 -7.37 -6.75
N ILE A 662 32.01 -8.00 -5.86
CA ILE A 662 32.16 -9.40 -5.49
C ILE A 662 31.24 -10.22 -6.40
N ALA A 663 31.77 -11.16 -7.19
CA ALA A 663 30.94 -12.01 -8.01
C ALA A 663 30.34 -13.14 -7.16
N CYS A 664 29.00 -13.22 -7.11
CA CYS A 664 28.26 -14.20 -6.32
C CYS A 664 27.69 -15.33 -7.19
N GLY A 665 28.23 -15.52 -8.39
CA GLY A 665 27.79 -16.53 -9.34
C GLY A 665 26.56 -16.14 -10.17
N LYS A 666 25.88 -17.15 -10.72
CA LYS A 666 24.77 -16.99 -11.65
C LYS A 666 23.42 -17.07 -10.94
N ARG A 667 22.55 -16.08 -11.19
CA ARG A 667 21.16 -16.05 -10.69
C ARG A 667 20.19 -15.80 -11.82
N SER A 668 18.94 -16.25 -11.69
CA SER A 668 17.92 -15.98 -12.71
C SER A 668 17.60 -14.48 -12.78
N VAL A 669 17.28 -13.97 -13.96
CA VAL A 669 16.87 -12.56 -14.15
C VAL A 669 15.72 -12.20 -13.22
N LEU A 670 14.74 -13.10 -13.09
CA LEU A 670 13.58 -12.91 -12.22
C LEU A 670 14.01 -12.66 -10.75
N ARG A 671 14.95 -13.46 -10.22
CA ARG A 671 15.44 -13.31 -8.85
C ARG A 671 16.34 -12.08 -8.69
N SER A 672 17.06 -11.68 -9.73
CA SER A 672 17.91 -10.49 -9.70
C SER A 672 17.11 -9.18 -9.77
N TRP A 673 16.01 -9.13 -10.53
CA TRP A 673 15.18 -7.92 -10.68
C TRP A 673 14.16 -7.76 -9.56
N PHE A 674 13.70 -8.87 -8.97
CA PHE A 674 12.69 -8.89 -7.93
C PHE A 674 13.23 -9.41 -6.59
N SER A 675 14.53 -9.26 -6.32
CA SER A 675 15.17 -9.74 -5.09
C SER A 675 14.41 -9.28 -3.85
N ASP A 676 14.05 -7.99 -3.78
CA ASP A 676 13.36 -7.39 -2.64
C ASP A 676 11.97 -7.99 -2.44
N VAL A 677 11.28 -8.37 -3.52
CA VAL A 677 9.97 -9.01 -3.46
C VAL A 677 10.10 -10.45 -2.97
N PHE A 678 11.09 -11.19 -3.46
CA PHE A 678 11.36 -12.55 -2.98
C PHE A 678 11.75 -12.55 -1.51
N ASP A 679 12.63 -11.65 -1.08
CA ASP A 679 13.06 -11.53 0.32
C ASP A 679 11.89 -11.09 1.20
N PHE A 680 11.03 -10.19 0.73
CA PHE A 680 9.80 -9.81 1.42
C PHE A 680 8.84 -10.99 1.60
N VAL A 681 8.60 -11.75 0.53
CA VAL A 681 7.71 -12.93 0.56
C VAL A 681 8.30 -14.00 1.47
N ASP A 682 9.60 -14.27 1.40
CA ASP A 682 10.21 -15.30 2.23
C ASP A 682 10.15 -14.91 3.72
N ARG A 683 10.46 -13.64 4.03
CA ARG A 683 10.44 -13.11 5.41
C ARG A 683 9.05 -12.97 6.02
N ASN A 684 8.05 -12.54 5.24
CA ASN A 684 6.74 -12.18 5.78
C ASN A 684 5.63 -13.18 5.47
N VAL A 685 5.83 -14.06 4.50
CA VAL A 685 4.83 -15.06 4.09
C VAL A 685 5.36 -16.45 4.39
N MET A 686 6.46 -16.86 3.77
CA MET A 686 6.99 -18.23 3.93
C MET A 686 7.47 -18.52 5.35
N PHE A 687 7.95 -17.51 6.09
CA PHE A 687 8.29 -17.67 7.50
C PHE A 687 7.12 -18.15 8.37
N TYR A 688 5.87 -17.82 8.02
CA TYR A 688 4.70 -18.33 8.75
C TYR A 688 4.27 -19.74 8.32
N PHE A 689 4.78 -20.24 7.18
CA PHE A 689 4.45 -21.56 6.63
C PHE A 689 5.58 -22.59 6.79
N ARG A 690 6.80 -22.16 7.17
CA ARG A 690 7.90 -23.01 7.63
C ARG A 690 7.84 -23.18 9.14
#